data_AF-A0A944W0X0-F1
#
_entry.id   AF-A0A944W0X0-F1
#
_cell.length_a   1.000
_cell.length_b   1.000
_cell.length_c   1.000
_cell.angle_alpha   90.00
_cell.angle_beta   90.00
_cell.angle_gamma   90.00
#
_symmetry.space_group_name_H-M   'P 1'
#
loop_
_entity.id
_entity.type
_entity.pdbx_description
1 polymer ?
#
loop_
_entity_poly.entity_id
_entity_poly.type
_entity_poly.pdbx_seq_one_letter_code
_entity_poly.pdbx_strand_id
1 'polypeptide(L)'
;MKKEEEKSYAGLYLFLSFVLTLIIAWAVWNEAVVMRPWKSYQSRFYELEKEKVKGEYGDAMMAFNQPDVQVKYKETQRKLEEAWSKFNTPTVKQGYLKAFRELSALDKKELAPLKFEAMVTRNKMLEEEYLYGKHKGDGPEKKIKELGERGKVLSVKIGGLEEERAGLQKNLDESMHDINKYADELKTFTSDMNGYQDAMTKLKAKRPSLQIYQVHLEDINEADRCMSCHVGIDRKESVSDEQPYVSHSRRDVYLGNHPPERFGCVLCHEGQGRATISPEKAHGEVEYWLKPMHRGNMAQSSCVKCHDKGEELVGGEDIAKGIALFEGLGCYGCHETKGFGEDRNSMIGPDLTEIGSKVNPGWLLEWLKNPKHFRPSTRMPNFRLEDEDAMAITSYLWQNSEGFEPGEPKEFDDETIDEGAYLYESIGCLACHSEIEEDGRVHGPNLSRIGDKSNYEYLVSWLLAPKAHQPKTRMPDMKLDEEDAQYVASFLMSLKGDGYEDLSGSEWLHDKETAKNGEELIGRYGCFGCHKIMGMEGMSKIGVELDEVGSKHIHLFDFGLLEKEILEGVGLHNAHENLSKARRAWITAKLSDPRQFDKGRYKRPKDKLKMPDFGLSAEEIEALSILLTGMKEGKLPESYIAELTDEKRYLVEGKKVIDKYNCMGCHQFTIDTLYLKNGTVVKGMIKLEEEESLYFQLWVDNEGIGKKAGDTVQVANEEIEKRVASQGGDIGPYIIDYHVEVEGSIAEEAKVFTPPVLYEEGKKVQSAWLFDFLKEPVTLRPWLDVRMPLFKMTEDEATVLSRYFAALEKEEYPYEFIAETKDRYLKEKEQEKPGYLAMAQHLFEHKDVNCASCHVRGDINPEGDPSDWAPDLSVARNRLKPDWIVDWLLAPQLKQPGTKMPKFFREDVFQEIFPGTPEEQAIALKDLLMNLPEEMLKQKVAEPVDPFVE
;
A
#
# COMPACT_ATOMS: atom_id res chain seq x y z
N MET A 1 -14.63 -48.91 -81.41
CA MET A 1 -13.46 -49.04 -80.53
C MET A 1 -12.17 -48.41 -81.07
N LYS A 2 -12.03 -48.05 -82.36
CA LYS A 2 -10.79 -47.46 -82.91
C LYS A 2 -10.59 -45.93 -82.74
N LYS A 3 -11.46 -45.23 -82.01
CA LYS A 3 -11.40 -43.75 -81.87
C LYS A 3 -10.86 -43.26 -80.51
N GLU A 4 -10.61 -44.15 -79.57
CA GLU A 4 -10.07 -43.79 -78.24
C GLU A 4 -8.54 -43.97 -78.15
N GLU A 5 -7.95 -44.90 -78.91
CA GLU A 5 -6.52 -45.21 -78.84
C GLU A 5 -5.58 -44.19 -79.51
N GLU A 6 -6.11 -43.23 -80.29
CA GLU A 6 -5.32 -42.17 -80.95
C GLU A 6 -5.35 -40.81 -80.23
N LYS A 7 -6.05 -40.70 -79.09
CA LYS A 7 -6.08 -39.44 -78.32
C LYS A 7 -4.83 -39.32 -77.47
N SER A 8 -3.91 -38.46 -77.90
CA SER A 8 -2.73 -38.10 -77.10
C SER A 8 -3.14 -37.27 -75.88
N TYR A 9 -3.06 -37.87 -74.70
CA TYR A 9 -3.24 -37.17 -73.42
C TYR A 9 -1.99 -36.43 -72.96
N ALA A 10 -0.89 -36.48 -73.73
CA ALA A 10 0.38 -35.86 -73.34
C ALA A 10 0.23 -34.34 -73.09
N GLY A 11 -0.55 -33.63 -73.91
CA GLY A 11 -0.85 -32.21 -73.68
C GLY A 11 -1.65 -31.95 -72.41
N LEU A 12 -2.62 -32.82 -72.09
CA LEU A 12 -3.40 -32.76 -70.85
C LEU A 12 -2.54 -33.06 -69.62
N TYR A 13 -1.68 -34.09 -69.68
CA TYR A 13 -0.76 -34.42 -68.60
C TYR A 13 0.29 -33.33 -68.36
N LEU A 14 0.79 -32.69 -69.42
CA LEU A 14 1.75 -31.58 -69.31
C LEU A 14 1.07 -30.33 -68.70
N PHE A 15 -0.16 -30.03 -69.10
CA PHE A 15 -0.97 -28.99 -68.48
C PHE A 15 -1.26 -29.28 -67.01
N LEU A 16 -1.71 -30.49 -66.66
CA LEU A 16 -1.97 -30.89 -65.27
C LEU A 16 -0.70 -30.88 -64.41
N SER A 17 0.44 -31.28 -64.97
CA SER A 17 1.75 -31.22 -64.27
C SER A 17 2.18 -29.76 -64.01
N PHE A 18 1.92 -28.86 -64.96
CA PHE A 18 2.17 -27.43 -64.79
C PHE A 18 1.26 -26.82 -63.70
N VAL A 19 -0.03 -27.15 -63.73
CA VAL A 19 -0.98 -26.73 -62.68
C VAL A 19 -0.56 -27.27 -61.31
N LEU A 20 -0.17 -28.54 -61.20
CA LEU A 20 0.33 -29.13 -59.96
C LEU A 20 1.59 -28.41 -59.46
N THR A 21 2.53 -28.10 -60.35
CA THR A 21 3.74 -27.34 -60.00
C THR A 21 3.40 -25.94 -59.50
N LEU A 22 2.45 -25.26 -60.14
CA LEU A 22 1.97 -23.95 -59.69
C LEU A 22 1.28 -24.02 -58.33
N ILE A 23 0.46 -25.06 -58.08
CA ILE A 23 -0.20 -25.27 -56.78
C ILE A 23 0.85 -25.55 -55.70
N ILE A 24 1.87 -26.37 -55.98
CA ILE A 24 2.96 -26.65 -55.03
C ILE A 24 3.75 -25.36 -54.77
N ALA A 25 4.11 -24.61 -55.81
CA ALA A 25 4.82 -23.35 -55.66
C ALA A 25 4.02 -22.33 -54.84
N TRP A 26 2.72 -22.21 -55.11
CA TRP A 26 1.80 -21.38 -54.34
C TRP A 26 1.66 -21.85 -52.90
N ALA A 27 1.51 -23.16 -52.66
CA ALA A 27 1.38 -23.73 -51.31
C ALA A 27 2.64 -23.49 -50.48
N VAL A 28 3.82 -23.67 -51.07
CA VAL A 28 5.11 -23.37 -50.43
C VAL A 28 5.23 -21.88 -50.15
N TRP A 29 4.88 -21.00 -51.09
CA TRP A 29 4.88 -19.56 -50.89
C TRP A 29 3.92 -19.14 -49.76
N ASN A 30 2.69 -19.66 -49.78
CA ASN A 30 1.67 -19.37 -48.79
C ASN A 30 2.10 -19.82 -47.39
N GLU A 31 2.66 -21.02 -47.25
CA GLU A 31 3.18 -21.55 -45.98
C GLU A 31 4.42 -20.81 -45.48
N ALA A 32 5.32 -20.42 -46.38
CA ALA A 32 6.60 -19.81 -46.00
C ALA A 32 6.47 -18.31 -45.66
N VAL A 33 5.60 -17.59 -46.36
CA VAL A 33 5.51 -16.12 -46.35
C VAL A 33 4.20 -15.63 -45.71
N VAL A 34 3.05 -16.15 -46.14
CA VAL A 34 1.74 -15.61 -45.75
C VAL A 34 1.29 -16.13 -44.38
N MET A 35 1.46 -17.43 -44.12
CA MET A 35 0.97 -18.08 -42.90
C MET A 35 1.87 -17.90 -41.67
N ARG A 36 3.01 -17.19 -41.80
CA ARG A 36 4.01 -17.02 -40.73
C ARG A 36 4.41 -15.56 -40.53
N PRO A 37 3.44 -14.66 -40.25
CA PRO A 37 3.70 -13.22 -40.10
C PRO A 37 4.68 -12.91 -38.95
N TRP A 38 4.75 -13.74 -37.91
CA TRP A 38 5.73 -13.61 -36.82
C TRP A 38 7.20 -13.48 -37.29
N LYS A 39 7.54 -14.06 -38.46
CA LYS A 39 8.90 -13.93 -39.04
C LYS A 39 9.22 -12.51 -39.47
N SER A 40 8.25 -11.77 -40.03
CA SER A 40 8.47 -10.39 -40.46
C SER A 40 8.61 -9.46 -39.26
N TYR A 41 7.80 -9.65 -38.22
CA TYR A 41 7.92 -8.91 -36.95
C TYR A 41 9.29 -9.12 -36.31
N GLN A 42 9.75 -10.37 -36.18
CA GLN A 42 11.08 -10.65 -35.65
C GLN A 42 12.20 -10.03 -36.51
N SER A 43 12.11 -10.16 -37.83
CA SER A 43 13.11 -9.59 -38.75
C SER A 43 13.19 -8.07 -38.60
N ARG A 44 12.03 -7.38 -38.57
CA ARG A 44 11.96 -5.93 -38.37
C ARG A 44 12.48 -5.52 -37.01
N PHE A 45 12.19 -6.26 -35.94
CA PHE A 45 12.74 -6.00 -34.61
C PHE A 45 14.28 -6.03 -34.62
N TYR A 46 14.89 -7.02 -35.26
CA TYR A 46 16.36 -7.09 -35.37
C TYR A 46 16.96 -6.00 -36.28
N GLU A 47 16.20 -5.48 -37.25
CA GLU A 47 16.61 -4.29 -38.00
C GLU A 47 16.59 -3.05 -37.12
N LEU A 48 15.52 -2.85 -36.35
CA LEU A 48 15.40 -1.74 -35.40
C LEU A 48 16.50 -1.79 -34.33
N GLU A 49 16.85 -2.98 -33.82
CA GLU A 49 17.96 -3.14 -32.86
C GLU A 49 19.30 -2.72 -33.48
N LYS A 50 19.53 -3.02 -34.77
CA LYS A 50 20.73 -2.55 -35.49
C LYS A 50 20.69 -1.05 -35.75
N GLU A 51 19.53 -0.49 -36.08
CA GLU A 51 19.34 0.94 -36.29
C GLU A 51 19.60 1.72 -35.00
N LYS A 52 19.06 1.26 -33.86
CA LYS A 52 19.29 1.85 -32.53
C LYS A 52 20.77 1.88 -32.16
N VAL A 53 21.45 0.72 -32.19
CA VAL A 53 22.87 0.64 -31.85
C VAL A 53 23.73 1.47 -32.81
N LYS A 54 23.36 1.55 -34.10
CA LYS A 54 24.05 2.40 -35.06
C LYS A 54 23.85 3.90 -34.76
N GLY A 55 22.66 4.29 -34.32
CA GLY A 55 22.35 5.64 -33.85
C GLY A 55 23.19 5.99 -32.62
N GLU A 56 23.16 5.15 -31.59
CA GLU A 56 23.94 5.32 -30.34
C GLU A 56 25.44 5.41 -30.61
N TYR A 57 25.97 4.59 -31.53
CA TYR A 57 27.35 4.71 -31.99
C TYR A 57 27.62 6.05 -32.69
N GLY A 58 26.68 6.54 -33.50
CA GLY A 58 26.75 7.85 -34.14
C GLY A 58 26.81 8.99 -33.12
N ASP A 59 25.95 8.93 -32.09
CA ASP A 59 25.91 9.90 -31.00
C ASP A 59 27.18 9.88 -30.15
N ALA A 60 27.66 8.68 -29.78
CA ALA A 60 28.94 8.50 -29.09
C ALA A 60 30.11 9.06 -29.91
N MET A 61 30.10 8.86 -31.22
CA MET A 61 31.13 9.41 -32.10
C MET A 61 31.03 10.93 -32.25
N MET A 62 29.83 11.51 -32.28
CA MET A 62 29.66 12.97 -32.24
C MET A 62 30.16 13.56 -30.93
N ALA A 63 29.85 12.93 -29.79
CA ALA A 63 30.36 13.32 -28.47
C ALA A 63 31.89 13.25 -28.40
N PHE A 64 32.49 12.18 -28.92
CA PHE A 64 33.94 12.06 -29.02
C PHE A 64 34.58 13.13 -29.91
N ASN A 65 33.91 13.52 -31.00
CA ASN A 65 34.40 14.54 -31.95
C ASN A 65 34.21 15.99 -31.48
N GLN A 66 33.62 16.23 -30.30
CA GLN A 66 33.50 17.57 -29.74
C GLN A 66 34.90 18.21 -29.55
N PRO A 67 35.08 19.51 -29.84
CA PRO A 67 36.40 20.15 -29.83
C PRO A 67 37.15 20.02 -28.50
N ASP A 68 36.45 20.16 -27.38
CA ASP A 68 37.00 20.07 -26.02
C ASP A 68 37.46 18.64 -25.68
N VAL A 69 36.69 17.62 -26.07
CA VAL A 69 37.02 16.21 -25.90
C VAL A 69 38.22 15.83 -26.78
N GLN A 70 38.24 16.28 -28.04
CA GLN A 70 39.37 16.04 -28.96
C GLN A 70 40.67 16.69 -28.48
N VAL A 71 40.62 17.87 -27.88
CA VAL A 71 41.79 18.52 -27.28
C VAL A 71 42.32 17.69 -26.12
N LYS A 72 41.45 17.23 -25.21
CA LYS A 72 41.84 16.36 -24.08
C LYS A 72 42.39 15.02 -24.55
N TYR A 73 41.78 14.40 -25.57
CA TYR A 73 42.23 13.14 -26.15
C TYR A 73 43.64 13.26 -26.75
N LYS A 74 43.88 14.29 -27.58
CA LYS A 74 45.20 14.55 -28.19
C LYS A 74 46.27 14.87 -27.14
N GLU A 75 45.90 15.62 -26.10
CA GLU A 75 46.81 15.93 -24.99
C GLU A 75 47.18 14.67 -24.19
N THR A 76 46.21 13.79 -23.93
CA THR A 76 46.44 12.50 -23.26
C THR A 76 47.30 11.58 -24.13
N GLN A 77 47.08 11.58 -25.45
CA GLN A 77 47.91 10.85 -26.41
C GLN A 77 49.36 11.36 -26.41
N ARG A 78 49.57 12.68 -26.38
CA ARG A 78 50.92 13.29 -26.25
C ARG A 78 51.61 12.87 -24.95
N LYS A 79 50.89 12.89 -23.82
CA LYS A 79 51.41 12.43 -22.53
C LYS A 79 51.80 10.94 -22.55
N LEU A 80 51.01 10.10 -23.23
CA LEU A 80 51.34 8.69 -23.41
C LEU A 80 52.60 8.50 -24.27
N GLU A 81 52.75 9.25 -25.36
CA GLU A 81 53.97 9.23 -26.18
C GLU A 81 55.21 9.66 -25.40
N GLU A 82 55.09 10.70 -24.57
CA GLU A 82 56.14 11.15 -23.67
C GLU A 82 56.51 10.09 -22.62
N ALA A 83 55.51 9.41 -22.04
CA ALA A 83 55.72 8.30 -21.11
C ALA A 83 56.46 7.13 -21.79
N TRP A 84 56.06 6.77 -23.02
CA TRP A 84 56.77 5.75 -23.82
C TRP A 84 58.19 6.16 -24.21
N SER A 85 58.43 7.44 -24.49
CA SER A 85 59.76 7.97 -24.78
C SER A 85 60.67 7.87 -23.55
N LYS A 86 60.18 8.25 -22.37
CA LYS A 86 60.88 8.09 -21.09
C LYS A 86 61.18 6.62 -20.79
N PHE A 87 60.21 5.72 -20.98
CA PHE A 87 60.38 4.28 -20.79
C PHE A 87 61.41 3.67 -21.75
N ASN A 88 61.44 4.11 -23.01
CA ASN A 88 62.37 3.62 -24.02
C ASN A 88 63.81 4.12 -23.87
N THR A 89 64.08 5.00 -22.90
CA THR A 89 65.47 5.34 -22.56
C THR A 89 66.25 4.08 -22.16
N PRO A 90 67.52 3.93 -22.58
CA PRO A 90 68.29 2.70 -22.36
C PRO A 90 68.34 2.26 -20.90
N THR A 91 68.41 3.21 -19.98
CA THR A 91 68.49 3.00 -18.53
C THR A 91 67.20 2.39 -17.96
N VAL A 92 66.03 2.99 -18.25
CA VAL A 92 64.73 2.52 -17.74
C VAL A 92 64.34 1.19 -18.38
N LYS A 93 64.52 1.05 -19.69
CA LYS A 93 64.19 -0.19 -20.43
C LYS A 93 65.03 -1.38 -19.99
N GLN A 94 66.32 -1.18 -19.74
CA GLN A 94 67.18 -2.25 -19.22
C GLN A 94 66.81 -2.61 -17.77
N GLY A 95 66.48 -1.63 -16.93
CA GLY A 95 65.97 -1.85 -15.58
C GLY A 95 64.68 -2.67 -15.57
N TYR A 96 63.72 -2.32 -16.41
CA TYR A 96 62.46 -3.07 -16.59
C TYR A 96 62.69 -4.50 -17.08
N LEU A 97 63.51 -4.69 -18.13
CA LEU A 97 63.81 -6.02 -18.67
C LEU A 97 64.55 -6.91 -17.67
N LYS A 98 65.40 -6.31 -16.83
CA LYS A 98 66.08 -7.02 -15.75
C LYS A 98 65.07 -7.45 -14.68
N ALA A 99 64.28 -6.52 -14.14
CA ALA A 99 63.25 -6.81 -13.15
C ALA A 99 62.22 -7.83 -13.66
N PHE A 100 61.83 -7.75 -14.93
CA PHE A 100 60.90 -8.70 -15.56
C PHE A 100 61.48 -10.11 -15.66
N ARG A 101 62.76 -10.25 -16.03
CA ARG A 101 63.44 -11.55 -16.08
C ARG A 101 63.64 -12.13 -14.68
N GLU A 102 63.99 -11.29 -13.70
CA GLU A 102 64.14 -11.68 -12.30
C GLU A 102 62.80 -12.15 -11.73
N LEU A 103 61.72 -11.38 -11.93
CA LEU A 103 60.37 -11.77 -11.53
C LEU A 103 59.92 -13.06 -12.20
N SER A 104 60.12 -13.21 -13.51
CA SER A 104 59.71 -14.42 -14.25
C SER A 104 60.53 -15.65 -13.84
N ALA A 105 61.81 -15.48 -13.53
CA ALA A 105 62.66 -16.55 -13.00
C ALA A 105 62.22 -16.95 -11.59
N LEU A 106 61.96 -15.97 -10.72
CA LEU A 106 61.46 -16.18 -9.36
C LEU A 106 60.13 -16.94 -9.38
N ASP A 107 59.15 -16.47 -10.16
CA ASP A 107 57.83 -17.10 -10.28
C ASP A 107 57.92 -18.53 -10.83
N LYS A 108 58.68 -18.78 -11.91
CA LYS A 108 58.71 -20.10 -12.56
C LYS A 108 59.66 -21.10 -11.92
N LYS A 109 60.83 -20.67 -11.45
CA LYS A 109 61.89 -21.58 -10.99
C LYS A 109 61.88 -21.81 -9.49
N GLU A 110 61.35 -20.88 -8.71
CA GLU A 110 61.42 -20.95 -7.25
C GLU A 110 60.03 -21.04 -6.64
N LEU A 111 59.16 -20.07 -6.94
CA LEU A 111 57.85 -19.93 -6.32
C LEU A 111 56.87 -21.01 -6.77
N ALA A 112 56.77 -21.31 -8.07
CA ALA A 112 55.86 -22.34 -8.58
C ALA A 112 56.18 -23.76 -8.06
N PRO A 113 57.45 -24.24 -8.06
CA PRO A 113 57.79 -25.54 -7.46
C PRO A 113 57.49 -25.61 -5.96
N LEU A 114 57.80 -24.55 -5.19
CA LEU A 114 57.55 -24.50 -3.75
C LEU A 114 56.05 -24.47 -3.42
N LYS A 115 55.25 -23.68 -4.17
CA LYS A 115 53.78 -23.66 -4.04
C LYS A 115 53.17 -25.01 -4.38
N PHE A 116 53.67 -25.68 -5.41
CA PHE A 116 53.25 -27.02 -5.76
C PHE A 116 53.60 -28.03 -4.65
N GLU A 117 54.81 -27.97 -4.09
CA GLU A 117 55.21 -28.83 -2.98
C GLU A 117 54.38 -28.57 -1.71
N ALA A 118 54.07 -27.31 -1.40
CA ALA A 118 53.19 -26.94 -0.29
C ALA A 118 51.77 -27.46 -0.49
N MET A 119 51.23 -27.37 -1.71
CA MET A 119 49.92 -27.93 -2.06
C MET A 119 49.90 -29.45 -1.92
N VAL A 120 50.93 -30.16 -2.42
CA VAL A 120 51.05 -31.61 -2.26
C VAL A 120 51.17 -32.00 -0.79
N THR A 121 51.93 -31.24 0.00
CA THR A 121 52.10 -31.48 1.44
C THR A 121 50.77 -31.30 2.18
N ARG A 122 50.01 -30.24 1.86
CA ARG A 122 48.67 -29.99 2.41
C ARG A 122 47.67 -31.08 2.04
N ASN A 123 47.66 -31.52 0.78
CA ASN A 123 46.76 -32.58 0.33
C ASN A 123 47.06 -33.91 1.03
N LYS A 124 48.33 -34.26 1.21
CA LYS A 124 48.74 -35.43 2.01
C LYS A 124 48.34 -35.29 3.48
N MET A 125 48.44 -34.08 4.04
CA MET A 125 48.02 -33.82 5.42
C MET A 125 46.50 -34.02 5.58
N LEU A 126 45.69 -33.50 4.65
CA LEU A 126 44.23 -33.68 4.63
C LEU A 126 43.83 -35.16 4.47
N GLU A 127 44.57 -35.91 3.66
CA GLU A 127 44.38 -37.36 3.52
C GLU A 127 44.64 -38.11 4.84
N GLU A 128 45.71 -37.76 5.55
CA GLU A 128 46.02 -38.34 6.86
C GLU A 128 45.06 -37.86 7.97
N GLU A 129 44.55 -36.62 7.92
CA GLU A 129 43.48 -36.12 8.80
C GLU A 129 42.16 -36.87 8.61
N TYR A 130 41.79 -37.14 7.35
CA TYR A 130 40.63 -37.96 7.01
C TYR A 130 40.78 -39.39 7.56
N LEU A 131 41.96 -39.99 7.42
CA LEU A 131 42.26 -41.32 7.97
C LEU A 131 42.25 -41.34 9.51
N TYR A 132 42.75 -40.28 10.16
CA TYR A 132 42.70 -40.12 11.62
C TYR A 132 41.25 -39.97 12.14
N GLY A 133 40.40 -39.23 11.43
CA GLY A 133 38.97 -39.09 11.75
C GLY A 133 38.19 -40.40 11.64
N LYS A 134 38.59 -41.29 10.72
CA LYS A 134 37.96 -42.61 10.51
C LYS A 134 38.49 -43.70 11.45
N HIS A 135 39.78 -43.66 11.77
CA HIS A 135 40.46 -44.61 12.66
C HIS A 135 41.41 -43.85 13.61
N LYS A 136 41.00 -43.64 14.86
CA LYS A 136 41.82 -42.96 15.88
C LYS A 136 43.02 -43.83 16.26
N GLY A 137 44.16 -43.65 15.57
CA GLY A 137 45.42 -44.34 15.86
C GLY A 137 46.62 -43.40 15.80
N ASP A 138 47.70 -43.77 16.50
CA ASP A 138 48.92 -42.94 16.68
C ASP A 138 49.73 -42.70 15.38
N GLY A 139 49.57 -43.57 14.38
CA GLY A 139 50.30 -43.48 13.10
C GLY A 139 49.95 -42.23 12.27
N PRO A 140 48.66 -42.03 11.92
CA PRO A 140 48.19 -40.81 11.25
C PRO A 140 48.50 -39.52 12.02
N GLU A 141 48.35 -39.51 13.35
CA GLU A 141 48.61 -38.31 14.18
C GLU A 141 50.07 -37.83 14.06
N LYS A 142 51.03 -38.76 14.08
CA LYS A 142 52.46 -38.43 13.95
C LYS A 142 52.78 -37.85 12.58
N LYS A 143 52.19 -38.39 11.51
CA LYS A 143 52.37 -37.89 10.14
C LYS A 143 51.74 -36.51 9.93
N ILE A 144 50.58 -36.24 10.54
CA ILE A 144 49.94 -34.92 10.50
C ILE A 144 50.88 -33.87 11.12
N LYS A 145 51.49 -34.16 12.28
CA LYS A 145 52.49 -33.27 12.91
C LYS A 145 53.71 -33.05 12.00
N GLU A 146 54.27 -34.11 11.41
CA GLU A 146 55.43 -34.03 10.52
C GLU A 146 55.13 -33.22 9.24
N LEU A 147 53.99 -33.47 8.59
CA LEU A 147 53.53 -32.73 7.41
C LEU A 147 53.16 -31.28 7.75
N GLY A 148 52.61 -31.04 8.94
CA GLY A 148 52.32 -29.71 9.46
C GLY A 148 53.59 -28.88 9.69
N GLU A 149 54.64 -29.46 10.27
CA GLU A 149 55.95 -28.81 10.40
C GLU A 149 56.59 -28.53 9.05
N ARG A 150 56.54 -29.51 8.12
CA ARG A 150 57.02 -29.33 6.74
C ARG A 150 56.25 -28.22 6.02
N GLY A 151 54.94 -28.15 6.22
CA GLY A 151 54.07 -27.09 5.70
C GLY A 151 54.46 -25.71 6.23
N LYS A 152 54.75 -25.58 7.54
CA LYS A 152 55.22 -24.32 8.14
C LYS A 152 56.55 -23.87 7.53
N VAL A 153 57.51 -24.79 7.35
CA VAL A 153 58.81 -24.48 6.73
C VAL A 153 58.65 -23.99 5.29
N LEU A 154 57.77 -24.63 4.51
CA LEU A 154 57.46 -24.21 3.14
C LEU A 154 56.75 -22.85 3.11
N SER A 155 55.82 -22.60 4.04
CA SER A 155 55.11 -21.32 4.15
C SER A 155 56.03 -20.14 4.44
N VAL A 156 57.01 -20.30 5.33
CA VAL A 156 57.99 -19.24 5.63
C VAL A 156 58.85 -18.93 4.41
N LYS A 157 59.30 -19.97 3.68
CA LYS A 157 60.08 -19.78 2.44
C LYS A 157 59.25 -19.11 1.34
N ILE A 158 58.00 -19.52 1.15
CA ILE A 158 57.10 -18.89 0.18
C ILE A 158 56.86 -17.43 0.55
N GLY A 159 56.59 -17.13 1.84
CA GLY A 159 56.36 -15.76 2.30
C GLY A 159 57.53 -14.82 2.01
N GLY A 160 58.77 -15.25 2.27
CA GLY A 160 59.96 -14.46 1.95
C GLY A 160 60.14 -14.20 0.45
N LEU A 161 59.89 -15.21 -0.40
CA LEU A 161 59.96 -15.05 -1.86
C LEU A 161 58.79 -14.24 -2.42
N GLU A 162 57.61 -14.27 -1.78
CA GLU A 162 56.47 -13.44 -2.17
C GLU A 162 56.68 -11.96 -1.85
N GLU A 163 57.40 -11.65 -0.77
CA GLU A 163 57.81 -10.28 -0.44
C GLU A 163 58.81 -9.73 -1.47
N GLU A 164 59.79 -10.55 -1.88
CA GLU A 164 60.72 -10.23 -2.97
C GLU A 164 59.98 -10.05 -4.32
N ARG A 165 59.03 -10.95 -4.61
CA ARG A 165 58.14 -10.86 -5.78
C ARG A 165 57.34 -9.56 -5.78
N ALA A 166 56.79 -9.17 -4.64
CA ALA A 166 56.02 -7.93 -4.50
C ALA A 166 56.89 -6.69 -4.74
N GLY A 167 58.13 -6.68 -4.25
CA GLY A 167 59.09 -5.62 -4.54
C GLY A 167 59.44 -5.52 -6.03
N LEU A 168 59.69 -6.66 -6.69
CA LEU A 168 59.98 -6.71 -8.13
C LEU A 168 58.76 -6.31 -8.98
N GLN A 169 57.55 -6.73 -8.59
CA GLN A 169 56.30 -6.34 -9.25
C GLN A 169 56.06 -4.82 -9.10
N LYS A 170 56.26 -4.26 -7.91
CA LYS A 170 56.14 -2.82 -7.67
C LYS A 170 57.08 -2.02 -8.57
N ASN A 171 58.33 -2.47 -8.74
CA ASN A 171 59.29 -1.82 -9.65
C ASN A 171 58.84 -1.85 -11.12
N LEU A 172 58.19 -2.94 -11.56
CA LEU A 172 57.61 -3.05 -12.90
C LEU A 172 56.42 -2.11 -13.07
N ASP A 173 55.53 -2.09 -12.08
CA ASP A 173 54.32 -1.25 -12.08
C ASP A 173 54.69 0.23 -12.04
N GLU A 174 55.67 0.63 -11.23
CA GLU A 174 56.22 1.99 -11.21
C GLU A 174 56.85 2.38 -12.55
N SER A 175 57.56 1.45 -13.20
CA SER A 175 58.17 1.70 -14.51
C SER A 175 57.13 1.89 -15.63
N MET A 176 55.91 1.36 -15.45
CA MET A 176 54.81 1.47 -16.40
C MET A 176 53.64 2.35 -15.92
N HIS A 177 53.73 2.98 -14.74
CA HIS A 177 52.59 3.65 -14.10
C HIS A 177 51.95 4.71 -15.01
N ASP A 178 52.76 5.65 -15.51
CA ASP A 178 52.28 6.71 -16.42
C ASP A 178 51.74 6.13 -17.73
N ILE A 179 52.36 5.06 -18.25
CA ILE A 179 51.91 4.39 -19.48
C ILE A 179 50.53 3.76 -19.27
N ASN A 180 50.35 3.01 -18.19
CA ASN A 180 49.08 2.36 -17.86
C ASN A 180 47.99 3.40 -17.57
N LYS A 181 48.31 4.42 -16.77
CA LYS A 181 47.39 5.53 -16.45
C LYS A 181 46.86 6.21 -17.71
N TYR A 182 47.74 6.69 -18.59
CA TYR A 182 47.30 7.39 -19.80
C TYR A 182 46.68 6.44 -20.83
N ALA A 183 47.10 5.16 -20.88
CA ALA A 183 46.45 4.16 -21.73
C ALA A 183 45.02 3.87 -21.29
N ASP A 184 44.76 3.81 -19.98
CA ASP A 184 43.41 3.59 -19.45
C ASP A 184 42.54 4.85 -19.57
N GLU A 185 43.10 6.05 -19.35
CA GLU A 185 42.41 7.32 -19.68
C GLU A 185 42.04 7.40 -21.17
N LEU A 186 42.90 6.95 -22.09
CA LEU A 186 42.56 6.90 -23.53
C LEU A 186 41.45 5.89 -23.85
N LYS A 187 41.39 4.77 -23.12
CA LYS A 187 40.30 3.80 -23.28
C LYS A 187 38.97 4.39 -22.83
N THR A 188 38.91 5.20 -21.76
CA THR A 188 37.63 5.77 -21.31
C THR A 188 36.98 6.64 -22.39
N PHE A 189 37.77 7.43 -23.14
CA PHE A 189 37.28 8.25 -24.25
C PHE A 189 36.68 7.46 -25.41
N THR A 190 37.09 6.19 -25.59
CA THR A 190 36.65 5.35 -26.72
C THR A 190 35.81 4.15 -26.28
N SER A 191 35.60 3.98 -24.97
CA SER A 191 34.96 2.81 -24.38
C SER A 191 33.54 2.59 -24.88
N ASP A 192 32.73 3.65 -24.92
CA ASP A 192 31.35 3.60 -25.43
C ASP A 192 31.32 3.21 -26.91
N MET A 193 32.14 3.87 -27.75
CA MET A 193 32.25 3.55 -29.17
C MET A 193 32.67 2.09 -29.41
N ASN A 194 33.67 1.62 -28.67
CA ASN A 194 34.12 0.22 -28.73
C ASN A 194 33.01 -0.74 -28.27
N GLY A 195 32.27 -0.39 -27.21
CA GLY A 195 31.13 -1.16 -26.72
C GLY A 195 30.02 -1.30 -27.76
N TYR A 196 29.63 -0.20 -28.41
CA TYR A 196 28.64 -0.23 -29.49
C TYR A 196 29.16 -0.95 -30.73
N GLN A 197 30.45 -0.81 -31.06
CA GLN A 197 31.08 -1.51 -32.19
C GLN A 197 31.13 -3.03 -31.97
N ASP A 198 31.41 -3.47 -30.74
CA ASP A 198 31.30 -4.86 -30.32
C ASP A 198 29.85 -5.35 -30.39
N ALA A 199 28.89 -4.54 -29.93
CA ALA A 199 27.46 -4.86 -30.03
C ALA A 199 27.01 -5.02 -31.49
N MET A 200 27.42 -4.11 -32.39
CA MET A 200 27.18 -4.22 -33.83
C MET A 200 27.80 -5.49 -34.42
N THR A 201 29.02 -5.84 -34.00
CA THR A 201 29.71 -7.05 -34.47
C THR A 201 28.98 -8.31 -34.02
N LYS A 202 28.51 -8.35 -32.77
CA LYS A 202 27.67 -9.43 -32.24
C LYS A 202 26.34 -9.55 -33.01
N LEU A 203 25.67 -8.42 -33.27
CA LEU A 203 24.42 -8.37 -34.05
C LEU A 203 24.59 -8.78 -35.51
N LYS A 204 25.78 -8.55 -36.11
CA LYS A 204 26.12 -9.04 -37.46
C LYS A 204 26.46 -10.53 -37.47
N ALA A 205 27.16 -11.02 -36.44
CA ALA A 205 27.58 -12.41 -36.34
C ALA A 205 26.42 -13.36 -36.01
N LYS A 206 25.42 -12.90 -35.25
CA LYS A 206 24.22 -13.67 -34.93
C LYS A 206 23.26 -13.64 -36.11
N ARG A 207 23.16 -14.73 -36.88
CA ARG A 207 22.02 -14.91 -37.78
C ARG A 207 20.75 -14.96 -36.91
N PRO A 208 19.70 -14.17 -37.22
CA PRO A 208 18.44 -14.26 -36.50
C PRO A 208 17.90 -15.69 -36.61
N SER A 209 17.90 -16.44 -35.50
CA SER A 209 17.22 -17.72 -35.43
C SER A 209 15.73 -17.43 -35.30
N LEU A 210 15.09 -17.11 -36.43
CA LEU A 210 13.65 -16.87 -36.47
C LEU A 210 12.94 -18.13 -35.99
N GLN A 211 12.31 -18.05 -34.81
CA GLN A 211 11.68 -19.18 -34.15
C GLN A 211 10.38 -18.77 -33.49
N ILE A 212 9.49 -19.74 -33.28
CA ILE A 212 8.33 -19.54 -32.44
C ILE A 212 8.81 -19.57 -30.99
N TYR A 213 8.58 -18.47 -30.27
CA TYR A 213 8.74 -18.44 -28.83
C TYR A 213 7.46 -19.01 -28.23
N GLN A 214 7.58 -20.10 -27.48
CA GLN A 214 6.45 -20.74 -26.83
C GLN A 214 6.75 -20.95 -25.35
N VAL A 215 5.88 -20.44 -24.51
CA VAL A 215 5.79 -20.78 -23.09
C VAL A 215 4.64 -21.78 -22.93
N HIS A 216 4.89 -22.89 -22.27
CA HIS A 216 3.85 -23.86 -21.93
C HIS A 216 3.60 -23.81 -20.43
N LEU A 217 2.37 -23.45 -20.05
CA LEU A 217 1.90 -23.41 -18.68
C LEU A 217 1.30 -24.78 -18.37
N GLU A 218 2.14 -25.72 -17.94
CA GLU A 218 1.78 -27.13 -17.77
C GLU A 218 0.60 -27.32 -16.81
N ASP A 219 0.59 -26.59 -15.69
CA ASP A 219 -0.41 -26.74 -14.62
C ASP A 219 -1.85 -26.43 -15.07
N ILE A 220 -2.01 -25.60 -16.11
CA ILE A 220 -3.31 -25.20 -16.66
C ILE A 220 -3.48 -25.62 -18.13
N ASN A 221 -2.51 -26.37 -18.68
CA ASN A 221 -2.47 -26.84 -20.07
C ASN A 221 -2.63 -25.73 -21.13
N GLU A 222 -2.09 -24.54 -20.84
CA GLU A 222 -2.13 -23.40 -21.76
C GLU A 222 -0.78 -23.22 -22.48
N ALA A 223 -0.84 -22.70 -23.70
CA ALA A 223 0.35 -22.40 -24.48
C ALA A 223 0.29 -20.97 -24.99
N ASP A 224 1.34 -20.21 -24.67
CA ASP A 224 1.49 -18.80 -25.05
C ASP A 224 2.60 -18.66 -26.09
N ARG A 225 2.29 -18.01 -27.21
CA ARG A 225 3.25 -17.70 -28.28
C ARG A 225 3.29 -16.22 -28.62
N CYS A 226 2.77 -15.35 -27.76
CA CYS A 226 2.63 -13.91 -28.01
C CYS A 226 3.99 -13.24 -28.30
N MET A 227 5.03 -13.65 -27.57
CA MET A 227 6.42 -13.19 -27.77
C MET A 227 7.03 -13.61 -29.12
N SER A 228 6.35 -14.44 -29.92
CA SER A 228 6.74 -14.70 -31.31
C SER A 228 6.62 -13.47 -32.19
N CYS A 229 5.65 -12.59 -31.91
CA CYS A 229 5.48 -11.30 -32.58
C CYS A 229 5.95 -10.13 -31.69
N HIS A 230 5.69 -10.18 -30.38
CA HIS A 230 6.01 -9.15 -29.40
C HIS A 230 7.40 -9.34 -28.77
N VAL A 231 8.44 -9.43 -29.61
CA VAL A 231 9.81 -9.76 -29.17
C VAL A 231 10.41 -8.68 -28.25
N GLY A 232 9.95 -7.44 -28.37
CA GLY A 232 10.41 -6.30 -27.59
C GLY A 232 9.82 -6.23 -26.18
N ILE A 233 8.75 -6.98 -25.89
CA ILE A 233 7.89 -6.71 -24.73
C ILE A 233 8.61 -6.87 -23.38
N ASP A 234 9.55 -7.81 -23.29
CA ASP A 234 10.32 -8.09 -22.08
C ASP A 234 11.68 -7.36 -22.05
N ARG A 235 11.96 -6.45 -23.00
CA ARG A 235 13.20 -5.67 -22.96
C ARG A 235 13.13 -4.61 -21.87
N LYS A 236 14.20 -4.41 -21.10
CA LYS A 236 14.26 -3.33 -20.08
C LYS A 236 14.07 -1.94 -20.71
N GLU A 237 14.66 -1.73 -21.88
CA GLU A 237 14.52 -0.51 -22.66
C GLU A 237 13.88 -0.83 -24.00
N SER A 238 12.99 0.06 -24.43
CA SER A 238 12.34 -0.04 -25.73
C SER A 238 13.34 0.11 -26.86
N VAL A 239 13.18 -0.70 -27.90
CA VAL A 239 13.97 -0.59 -29.14
C VAL A 239 13.31 0.39 -30.12
N SER A 240 11.99 0.55 -30.01
CA SER A 240 11.17 1.47 -30.81
C SER A 240 9.91 1.84 -30.03
N ASP A 241 9.27 2.93 -30.41
CA ASP A 241 7.95 3.35 -29.91
C ASP A 241 6.80 2.72 -30.71
N GLU A 242 7.11 2.03 -31.82
CA GLU A 242 6.12 1.37 -32.68
C GLU A 242 5.68 0.01 -32.09
N GLN A 243 4.37 -0.24 -32.07
CA GLN A 243 3.83 -1.57 -31.78
C GLN A 243 4.09 -2.52 -32.97
N PRO A 244 4.49 -3.79 -32.75
CA PRO A 244 4.62 -4.52 -31.48
C PRO A 244 6.05 -4.56 -30.89
N TYR A 245 6.92 -3.62 -31.25
CA TYR A 245 8.36 -3.63 -30.91
C TYR A 245 8.69 -2.89 -29.60
N VAL A 246 7.70 -2.24 -29.02
CA VAL A 246 7.82 -1.52 -27.76
C VAL A 246 7.96 -2.48 -26.57
N SER A 247 8.65 -2.03 -25.52
CA SER A 247 8.67 -2.69 -24.22
C SER A 247 7.33 -2.52 -23.48
N HIS A 248 7.10 -3.37 -22.48
CA HIS A 248 5.94 -3.27 -21.60
C HIS A 248 5.94 -1.94 -20.83
N SER A 249 4.80 -1.24 -20.81
CA SER A 249 4.66 0.14 -20.29
C SER A 249 5.13 0.34 -18.84
N ARG A 250 4.92 -0.66 -17.96
CA ARG A 250 5.54 -0.76 -16.63
C ARG A 250 6.14 -2.15 -16.41
N ARG A 251 7.20 -2.47 -17.15
CA ARG A 251 7.84 -3.81 -17.11
C ARG A 251 8.25 -4.21 -15.71
N ASP A 252 8.82 -3.30 -14.94
CA ASP A 252 9.26 -3.49 -13.56
C ASP A 252 8.12 -3.93 -12.63
N VAL A 253 6.94 -3.31 -12.76
CA VAL A 253 5.76 -3.64 -11.95
C VAL A 253 5.12 -4.94 -12.42
N TYR A 254 4.82 -5.07 -13.71
CA TYR A 254 4.06 -6.21 -14.22
C TYR A 254 4.97 -7.43 -14.44
N LEU A 255 5.91 -7.34 -15.37
CA LEU A 255 6.76 -8.47 -15.76
C LEU A 255 7.89 -8.75 -14.76
N GLY A 256 8.28 -7.77 -13.94
CA GLY A 256 9.23 -7.97 -12.85
C GLY A 256 8.69 -8.92 -11.77
N ASN A 257 7.40 -8.83 -11.47
CA ASN A 257 6.71 -9.74 -10.55
C ASN A 257 6.07 -10.94 -11.26
N HIS A 258 5.69 -10.80 -12.53
CA HIS A 258 5.06 -11.83 -13.36
C HIS A 258 5.91 -12.14 -14.61
N PRO A 259 7.04 -12.84 -14.47
CA PRO A 259 7.90 -13.18 -15.59
C PRO A 259 7.12 -13.99 -16.65
N PRO A 260 7.16 -13.59 -17.96
CA PRO A 260 6.43 -14.27 -19.02
C PRO A 260 6.73 -15.76 -19.14
N GLU A 261 7.91 -16.22 -18.74
CA GLU A 261 8.31 -17.63 -18.76
C GLU A 261 7.49 -18.49 -17.80
N ARG A 262 6.95 -17.90 -16.72
CA ARG A 262 6.15 -18.59 -15.70
C ARG A 262 4.65 -18.33 -15.85
N PHE A 263 4.27 -17.12 -16.26
CA PHE A 263 2.86 -16.71 -16.30
C PHE A 263 2.29 -16.62 -17.71
N GLY A 264 3.14 -16.50 -18.74
CA GLY A 264 2.70 -16.14 -20.09
C GLY A 264 2.02 -14.76 -20.13
N CYS A 265 1.61 -14.35 -21.33
CA CYS A 265 0.84 -13.14 -21.56
C CYS A 265 -0.67 -13.42 -21.46
N VAL A 266 -1.13 -14.62 -21.85
CA VAL A 266 -2.55 -14.99 -21.90
C VAL A 266 -3.25 -15.04 -20.54
N LEU A 267 -2.53 -15.21 -19.43
CA LEU A 267 -3.15 -15.17 -18.10
C LEU A 267 -3.69 -13.78 -17.76
N CYS A 268 -2.95 -12.74 -18.15
CA CYS A 268 -3.33 -11.35 -17.92
C CYS A 268 -4.22 -10.84 -19.06
N HIS A 269 -3.78 -11.06 -20.30
CA HIS A 269 -4.39 -10.48 -21.49
C HIS A 269 -5.43 -11.36 -22.17
N GLU A 270 -5.54 -12.65 -21.87
CA GLU A 270 -6.37 -13.58 -22.64
C GLU A 270 -5.98 -13.65 -24.14
N GLY A 271 -6.92 -13.96 -25.04
CA GLY A 271 -6.64 -14.22 -26.45
C GLY A 271 -6.42 -15.70 -26.75
N GLN A 272 -5.85 -15.97 -27.93
CA GLN A 272 -5.55 -17.31 -28.41
C GLN A 272 -4.04 -17.50 -28.50
N GLY A 273 -3.40 -17.79 -27.36
CA GLY A 273 -1.94 -17.89 -27.25
C GLY A 273 -1.27 -18.89 -28.22
N ARG A 274 -2.01 -19.89 -28.72
CA ARG A 274 -1.50 -20.85 -29.72
C ARG A 274 -1.42 -20.30 -31.14
N ALA A 275 -2.21 -19.28 -31.47
CA ALA A 275 -2.33 -18.80 -32.84
C ALA A 275 -1.18 -17.86 -33.21
N THR A 276 -0.51 -18.16 -34.32
CA THR A 276 0.62 -17.36 -34.86
C THR A 276 0.42 -16.99 -36.34
N ILE A 277 -0.76 -17.27 -36.88
CA ILE A 277 -1.06 -17.16 -38.31
C ILE A 277 -1.62 -15.79 -38.70
N SER A 278 -2.24 -15.07 -37.76
CA SER A 278 -2.63 -13.67 -37.92
C SER A 278 -2.81 -12.99 -36.55
N PRO A 279 -2.65 -11.66 -36.46
CA PRO A 279 -2.90 -10.90 -35.23
C PRO A 279 -4.34 -11.05 -34.74
N GLU A 280 -5.33 -11.02 -35.63
CA GLU A 280 -6.75 -11.11 -35.28
C GLU A 280 -7.03 -12.44 -34.59
N LYS A 281 -6.51 -13.56 -35.13
CA LYS A 281 -6.65 -14.88 -34.51
C LYS A 281 -5.89 -14.96 -33.18
N ALA A 282 -4.65 -14.48 -33.12
CA ALA A 282 -3.86 -14.45 -31.88
C ALA A 282 -4.55 -13.65 -30.76
N HIS A 283 -5.14 -12.51 -31.10
CA HIS A 283 -5.91 -11.68 -30.17
C HIS A 283 -7.32 -12.21 -29.90
N GLY A 284 -7.72 -13.33 -30.52
CA GLY A 284 -9.05 -13.92 -30.36
C GLY A 284 -10.19 -13.09 -30.96
N GLU A 285 -9.90 -12.21 -31.91
CA GLU A 285 -10.86 -11.43 -32.70
C GLU A 285 -11.44 -12.28 -33.82
N VAL A 286 -12.03 -13.40 -33.41
CA VAL A 286 -12.61 -14.41 -34.28
C VAL A 286 -14.03 -14.62 -33.83
N GLU A 287 -14.93 -14.76 -34.80
CA GLU A 287 -16.33 -15.05 -34.54
C GLU A 287 -16.47 -16.26 -33.61
N TYR A 288 -17.32 -16.13 -32.58
CA TYR A 288 -17.58 -17.15 -31.56
C TYR A 288 -16.43 -17.47 -30.60
N TRP A 289 -15.29 -16.77 -30.66
CA TRP A 289 -14.20 -16.99 -29.69
C TRP A 289 -14.56 -16.45 -28.29
N LEU A 290 -14.46 -17.30 -27.27
CA LEU A 290 -14.96 -17.01 -25.91
C LEU A 290 -14.06 -16.08 -25.09
N LYS A 291 -12.75 -16.08 -25.37
CA LYS A 291 -11.72 -15.39 -24.57
C LYS A 291 -10.85 -14.48 -25.46
N PRO A 292 -11.43 -13.46 -26.11
CA PRO A 292 -10.64 -12.47 -26.86
C PRO A 292 -9.76 -11.65 -25.91
N MET A 293 -8.71 -11.05 -26.45
CA MET A 293 -7.68 -10.38 -25.68
C MET A 293 -8.18 -9.08 -25.02
N HIS A 294 -7.88 -8.92 -23.74
CA HIS A 294 -8.01 -7.69 -22.98
C HIS A 294 -6.92 -6.68 -23.35
N ARG A 295 -7.34 -5.44 -23.58
CA ARG A 295 -6.47 -4.33 -23.98
C ARG A 295 -6.54 -3.21 -22.94
N GLY A 296 -5.43 -2.49 -22.75
CA GLY A 296 -5.35 -1.38 -21.80
C GLY A 296 -5.73 -1.82 -20.38
N ASN A 297 -6.49 -0.98 -19.68
CA ASN A 297 -6.88 -1.19 -18.28
C ASN A 297 -7.73 -2.45 -18.07
N MET A 298 -8.43 -2.93 -19.12
CA MET A 298 -9.21 -4.17 -19.02
C MET A 298 -8.35 -5.40 -18.68
N ALA A 299 -7.03 -5.37 -18.93
CA ALA A 299 -6.13 -6.45 -18.52
C ALA A 299 -6.10 -6.64 -16.99
N GLN A 300 -6.39 -5.58 -16.22
CA GLN A 300 -6.49 -5.65 -14.76
C GLN A 300 -7.64 -6.54 -14.27
N SER A 301 -8.65 -6.82 -15.13
CA SER A 301 -9.73 -7.76 -14.81
C SER A 301 -9.21 -9.18 -14.50
N SER A 302 -8.00 -9.52 -14.93
CA SER A 302 -7.37 -10.81 -14.63
C SER A 302 -6.66 -10.84 -13.28
N CYS A 303 -6.41 -9.70 -12.61
CA CYS A 303 -5.67 -9.65 -11.34
C CYS A 303 -6.36 -10.43 -10.23
N VAL A 304 -7.70 -10.37 -10.15
CA VAL A 304 -8.51 -11.07 -9.15
C VAL A 304 -8.51 -12.60 -9.29
N LYS A 305 -7.89 -13.14 -10.34
CA LYS A 305 -7.68 -14.60 -10.49
C LYS A 305 -6.59 -15.13 -9.56
N CYS A 306 -5.63 -14.27 -9.18
CA CYS A 306 -4.45 -14.65 -8.38
C CYS A 306 -4.30 -13.84 -7.09
N HIS A 307 -4.74 -12.58 -7.08
CA HIS A 307 -4.57 -11.68 -5.93
C HIS A 307 -5.83 -11.59 -5.09
N ASP A 308 -5.64 -11.44 -3.78
CA ASP A 308 -6.72 -11.20 -2.85
C ASP A 308 -7.27 -9.77 -2.97
N LYS A 309 -8.56 -9.60 -2.69
CA LYS A 309 -9.34 -8.37 -2.90
C LYS A 309 -8.93 -7.22 -1.96
N GLY A 310 -8.14 -7.49 -0.92
CA GLY A 310 -7.66 -6.51 0.05
C GLY A 310 -6.21 -6.07 -0.12
N GLU A 311 -5.48 -6.58 -1.12
CA GLU A 311 -4.09 -6.17 -1.38
C GLU A 311 -4.05 -4.86 -2.17
N GLU A 312 -3.14 -3.96 -1.82
CA GLU A 312 -2.85 -2.79 -2.66
C GLU A 312 -2.08 -3.24 -3.91
N LEU A 313 -2.80 -3.36 -5.02
CA LEU A 313 -2.25 -3.83 -6.29
C LEU A 313 -1.65 -2.67 -7.08
N VAL A 314 -0.33 -2.51 -7.01
CA VAL A 314 0.40 -1.59 -7.89
C VAL A 314 0.23 -2.06 -9.34
N GLY A 315 -0.50 -1.30 -10.16
CA GLY A 315 -0.90 -1.68 -11.53
C GLY A 315 -2.28 -2.31 -11.65
N GLY A 316 -2.98 -2.47 -10.54
CA GLY A 316 -4.37 -2.91 -10.46
C GLY A 316 -5.28 -1.83 -9.87
N GLU A 317 -4.98 -0.55 -10.09
CA GLU A 317 -5.68 0.55 -9.44
C GLU A 317 -7.17 0.60 -9.84
N ASP A 318 -7.52 0.31 -11.10
CA ASP A 318 -8.91 0.33 -11.58
C ASP A 318 -9.71 -0.87 -11.09
N ILE A 319 -9.08 -2.06 -11.02
CA ILE A 319 -9.73 -3.25 -10.45
C ILE A 319 -9.95 -3.09 -8.95
N ALA A 320 -9.00 -2.49 -8.22
CA ALA A 320 -9.16 -2.15 -6.80
C ALA A 320 -10.31 -1.14 -6.60
N LYS A 321 -10.38 -0.08 -7.43
CA LYS A 321 -11.52 0.85 -7.45
C LYS A 321 -12.84 0.11 -7.71
N GLY A 322 -12.86 -0.83 -8.65
CA GLY A 322 -14.03 -1.66 -8.97
C GLY A 322 -14.49 -2.51 -7.79
N ILE A 323 -13.57 -3.16 -7.06
CA ILE A 323 -13.86 -3.93 -5.84
C ILE A 323 -14.46 -3.04 -4.77
N ALA A 324 -13.80 -1.91 -4.47
CA ALA A 324 -14.25 -0.96 -3.45
C ALA A 324 -15.64 -0.37 -3.78
N LEU A 325 -15.91 -0.07 -5.05
CA LEU A 325 -17.22 0.40 -5.50
C LEU A 325 -18.28 -0.70 -5.38
N PHE A 326 -17.99 -1.93 -5.78
CA PHE A 326 -18.94 -3.04 -5.69
C PHE A 326 -19.34 -3.35 -4.25
N GLU A 327 -18.38 -3.31 -3.32
CA GLU A 327 -18.62 -3.44 -1.89
C GLU A 327 -19.37 -2.23 -1.34
N GLY A 328 -18.90 -1.04 -1.69
CA GLY A 328 -19.43 0.22 -1.19
C GLY A 328 -20.89 0.45 -1.56
N LEU A 329 -21.26 0.16 -2.81
CA LEU A 329 -22.63 0.23 -3.33
C LEU A 329 -23.53 -0.91 -2.83
N GLY A 330 -22.95 -1.95 -2.21
CA GLY A 330 -23.68 -3.09 -1.71
C GLY A 330 -24.32 -3.94 -2.81
N CYS A 331 -23.68 -4.06 -3.97
CA CYS A 331 -24.19 -4.84 -5.11
C CYS A 331 -24.52 -6.30 -4.68
N TYR A 332 -23.74 -6.84 -3.74
CA TYR A 332 -23.91 -8.17 -3.16
C TYR A 332 -25.17 -8.35 -2.28
N GLY A 333 -25.85 -7.26 -1.91
CA GLY A 333 -27.12 -7.31 -1.19
C GLY A 333 -28.26 -7.82 -2.07
N CYS A 334 -28.23 -7.47 -3.36
CA CYS A 334 -29.17 -7.96 -4.36
C CYS A 334 -28.60 -9.11 -5.18
N HIS A 335 -27.31 -9.12 -5.49
CA HIS A 335 -26.69 -10.13 -6.33
C HIS A 335 -25.93 -11.17 -5.50
N GLU A 336 -26.12 -12.45 -5.78
CA GLU A 336 -25.23 -13.47 -5.22
C GLU A 336 -23.85 -13.33 -5.88
N THR A 337 -22.81 -13.17 -5.08
CA THR A 337 -21.45 -12.93 -5.58
C THR A 337 -20.41 -13.43 -4.58
N LYS A 338 -19.60 -14.40 -4.98
CA LYS A 338 -18.60 -15.06 -4.13
C LYS A 338 -17.48 -14.12 -3.70
N GLY A 339 -17.08 -14.25 -2.44
CA GLY A 339 -16.07 -13.39 -1.82
C GLY A 339 -16.55 -11.95 -1.62
N PHE A 340 -17.86 -11.69 -1.65
CA PHE A 340 -18.47 -10.42 -1.28
C PHE A 340 -19.63 -10.72 -0.32
N GLY A 341 -19.82 -9.87 0.71
CA GLY A 341 -20.89 -10.07 1.70
C GLY A 341 -20.69 -11.29 2.60
N GLU A 342 -19.46 -11.82 2.73
CA GLU A 342 -19.15 -12.91 3.65
C GLU A 342 -19.18 -12.45 5.12
N ASP A 343 -18.86 -11.18 5.36
CA ASP A 343 -19.05 -10.56 6.67
C ASP A 343 -20.54 -10.33 6.94
N ARG A 344 -21.16 -11.28 7.66
CA ARG A 344 -22.53 -11.19 8.15
C ARG A 344 -22.74 -10.01 9.10
N ASN A 345 -21.67 -9.36 9.57
CA ASN A 345 -21.71 -8.19 10.44
C ASN A 345 -21.60 -6.85 9.70
N SER A 346 -21.33 -6.84 8.40
CA SER A 346 -21.37 -5.63 7.58
C SER A 346 -22.80 -5.34 7.11
N MET A 347 -23.40 -4.25 7.58
CA MET A 347 -24.68 -3.77 7.08
C MET A 347 -24.47 -2.80 5.90
N ILE A 348 -25.14 -3.05 4.78
CA ILE A 348 -25.09 -2.19 3.59
C ILE A 348 -25.90 -0.92 3.83
N GLY A 349 -27.15 -1.07 4.25
CA GLY A 349 -28.07 0.00 4.60
C GLY A 349 -28.30 0.09 6.11
N PRO A 350 -28.82 1.21 6.62
CA PRO A 350 -29.23 1.33 8.00
C PRO A 350 -30.34 0.32 8.36
N ASP A 351 -30.35 -0.07 9.63
CA ASP A 351 -31.46 -0.82 10.22
C ASP A 351 -32.72 0.06 10.22
N LEU A 352 -33.83 -0.48 9.71
CA LEU A 352 -35.11 0.22 9.57
C LEU A 352 -36.15 -0.26 10.59
N THR A 353 -35.77 -1.10 11.56
CA THR A 353 -36.68 -1.61 12.61
C THR A 353 -37.31 -0.51 13.46
N GLU A 354 -36.57 0.57 13.76
CA GLU A 354 -37.05 1.72 14.55
C GLU A 354 -37.26 2.98 13.68
N ILE A 355 -37.53 2.82 12.38
CA ILE A 355 -37.57 3.94 11.44
C ILE A 355 -38.63 5.00 11.81
N GLY A 356 -39.77 4.59 12.36
CA GLY A 356 -40.86 5.49 12.78
C GLY A 356 -40.48 6.39 13.97
N SER A 357 -39.64 5.91 14.89
CA SER A 357 -39.09 6.74 15.97
C SER A 357 -38.00 7.67 15.47
N LYS A 358 -37.27 7.25 14.44
CA LYS A 358 -36.05 7.91 13.98
C LYS A 358 -36.28 9.11 13.09
N VAL A 359 -37.16 9.00 12.09
CA VAL A 359 -37.27 9.98 11.02
C VAL A 359 -38.64 10.64 10.92
N ASN A 360 -38.69 11.80 10.28
CA ASN A 360 -39.94 12.42 9.84
C ASN A 360 -40.54 11.64 8.63
N PRO A 361 -41.86 11.38 8.60
CA PRO A 361 -42.49 10.61 7.52
C PRO A 361 -42.51 11.34 6.16
N GLY A 362 -42.58 12.68 6.16
CA GLY A 362 -42.44 13.49 4.95
C GLY A 362 -41.04 13.41 4.36
N TRP A 363 -40.01 13.43 5.22
CA TRP A 363 -38.64 13.14 4.79
C TRP A 363 -38.51 11.74 4.20
N LEU A 364 -39.11 10.72 4.84
CA LEU A 364 -39.02 9.33 4.36
C LEU A 364 -39.63 9.15 2.96
N LEU A 365 -40.77 9.78 2.69
CA LEU A 365 -41.42 9.75 1.38
C LEU A 365 -40.52 10.36 0.28
N GLU A 366 -40.00 11.56 0.51
CA GLU A 366 -39.15 12.26 -0.46
C GLU A 366 -37.78 11.58 -0.62
N TRP A 367 -37.24 11.02 0.46
CA TRP A 367 -36.02 10.20 0.41
C TRP A 367 -36.19 8.98 -0.48
N LEU A 368 -37.32 8.27 -0.42
CA LEU A 368 -37.59 7.11 -1.29
C LEU A 368 -37.71 7.50 -2.78
N LYS A 369 -38.18 8.71 -3.08
CA LYS A 369 -38.34 9.21 -4.45
C LYS A 369 -37.02 9.67 -5.05
N ASN A 370 -36.22 10.42 -4.30
CA ASN A 370 -34.94 10.94 -4.79
C ASN A 370 -33.89 11.11 -3.68
N PRO A 371 -33.21 10.02 -3.24
CA PRO A 371 -32.22 10.08 -2.16
C PRO A 371 -31.09 11.09 -2.44
N LYS A 372 -30.63 11.17 -3.69
CA LYS A 372 -29.52 12.05 -4.11
C LYS A 372 -29.86 13.54 -4.05
N HIS A 373 -31.15 13.90 -4.00
CA HIS A 373 -31.55 15.29 -3.80
C HIS A 373 -31.32 15.76 -2.35
N PHE A 374 -31.56 14.89 -1.37
CA PHE A 374 -31.25 15.19 0.03
C PHE A 374 -29.75 15.07 0.32
N ARG A 375 -29.10 14.02 -0.23
CA ARG A 375 -27.67 13.75 -0.04
C ARG A 375 -27.03 13.30 -1.36
N PRO A 376 -26.35 14.18 -2.11
CA PRO A 376 -25.69 13.85 -3.38
C PRO A 376 -24.74 12.64 -3.29
N SER A 377 -24.04 12.50 -2.17
CA SER A 377 -23.08 11.41 -1.90
C SER A 377 -23.72 10.09 -1.44
N THR A 378 -25.05 10.02 -1.27
CA THR A 378 -25.72 8.80 -0.81
C THR A 378 -25.53 7.64 -1.78
N ARG A 379 -25.29 6.46 -1.21
CA ARG A 379 -25.21 5.20 -1.96
C ARG A 379 -26.57 4.54 -2.19
N MET A 380 -27.62 5.04 -1.55
CA MET A 380 -28.97 4.54 -1.80
C MET A 380 -29.38 4.91 -3.23
N PRO A 381 -29.68 3.93 -4.08
CA PRO A 381 -29.98 4.19 -5.48
C PRO A 381 -31.40 4.73 -5.65
N ASN A 382 -31.66 5.34 -6.80
CA ASN A 382 -32.99 5.79 -7.18
C ASN A 382 -33.78 4.60 -7.77
N PHE A 383 -34.81 4.16 -7.05
CA PHE A 383 -35.70 3.08 -7.47
C PHE A 383 -36.76 3.52 -8.50
N ARG A 384 -36.74 4.79 -8.93
CA ARG A 384 -37.68 5.41 -9.87
C ARG A 384 -39.12 4.99 -9.55
N LEU A 385 -39.48 5.20 -8.29
CA LEU A 385 -40.79 4.91 -7.74
C LEU A 385 -41.76 6.00 -8.21
N GLU A 386 -42.99 5.60 -8.50
CA GLU A 386 -44.09 6.54 -8.65
C GLU A 386 -44.55 7.01 -7.25
N ASP A 387 -45.26 8.14 -7.16
CA ASP A 387 -45.68 8.71 -5.87
C ASP A 387 -46.50 7.70 -5.04
N GLU A 388 -47.42 6.97 -5.67
CA GLU A 388 -48.24 5.95 -5.00
C GLU A 388 -47.39 4.80 -4.43
N ASP A 389 -46.36 4.36 -5.16
CA ASP A 389 -45.44 3.31 -4.72
C ASP A 389 -44.62 3.78 -3.50
N ALA A 390 -44.14 5.03 -3.52
CA ALA A 390 -43.38 5.61 -2.43
C ALA A 390 -44.25 5.81 -1.17
N MET A 391 -45.50 6.25 -1.32
CA MET A 391 -46.48 6.32 -0.22
C MET A 391 -46.77 4.95 0.38
N ALA A 392 -46.95 3.93 -0.46
CA ALA A 392 -47.20 2.56 0.00
C ALA A 392 -46.04 2.01 0.84
N ILE A 393 -44.79 2.15 0.35
CA ILE A 393 -43.59 1.73 1.09
C ILE A 393 -43.44 2.51 2.40
N THR A 394 -43.66 3.84 2.37
CA THR A 394 -43.61 4.70 3.57
C THR A 394 -44.60 4.23 4.63
N SER A 395 -45.84 3.93 4.22
CA SER A 395 -46.91 3.46 5.12
C SER A 395 -46.56 2.12 5.77
N TYR A 396 -45.98 1.19 5.01
CA TYR A 396 -45.53 -0.09 5.55
C TYR A 396 -44.42 0.11 6.59
N LEU A 397 -43.38 0.87 6.25
CA LEU A 397 -42.25 1.12 7.14
C LEU A 397 -42.69 1.84 8.42
N TRP A 398 -43.65 2.77 8.31
CA TRP A 398 -44.19 3.51 9.46
C TRP A 398 -45.02 2.63 10.39
N GLN A 399 -45.95 1.83 9.85
CA GLN A 399 -46.82 0.95 10.63
C GLN A 399 -46.10 -0.27 11.19
N ASN A 400 -44.98 -0.67 10.57
CA ASN A 400 -44.19 -1.84 10.95
C ASN A 400 -42.83 -1.41 11.55
N SER A 401 -42.86 -0.40 12.42
CA SER A 401 -41.74 0.10 13.20
C SER A 401 -41.89 -0.28 14.68
N GLU A 402 -40.80 -0.65 15.30
CA GLU A 402 -40.62 -0.68 16.76
C GLU A 402 -40.23 0.71 17.28
N GLY A 403 -40.11 0.84 18.60
CA GLY A 403 -39.67 2.05 19.28
C GLY A 403 -40.83 2.88 19.86
N PHE A 404 -40.57 4.16 20.09
CA PHE A 404 -41.54 5.12 20.63
C PHE A 404 -42.14 5.99 19.51
N GLU A 405 -43.34 6.50 19.72
CA GLU A 405 -43.91 7.52 18.85
C GLU A 405 -43.20 8.85 19.10
N PRO A 406 -42.61 9.50 18.07
CA PRO A 406 -41.90 10.75 18.26
C PRO A 406 -42.84 11.85 18.78
N GLY A 407 -42.29 12.73 19.62
CA GLY A 407 -43.02 13.89 20.14
C GLY A 407 -43.28 14.94 19.06
N GLU A 408 -44.03 15.98 19.43
CA GLU A 408 -44.18 17.16 18.56
C GLU A 408 -42.82 17.84 18.33
N PRO A 409 -42.57 18.42 17.13
CA PRO A 409 -41.35 19.15 16.85
C PRO A 409 -41.07 20.23 17.91
N LYS A 410 -39.86 20.19 18.50
CA LYS A 410 -39.41 21.17 19.50
C LYS A 410 -38.60 22.30 18.86
N GLU A 411 -38.77 23.51 19.40
CA GLU A 411 -37.91 24.65 19.14
C GLU A 411 -37.02 24.90 20.36
N PHE A 412 -35.77 25.34 20.12
CA PHE A 412 -34.76 25.58 21.14
C PHE A 412 -34.29 27.03 21.05
N ASP A 413 -33.92 27.63 22.19
CA ASP A 413 -33.34 28.97 22.25
C ASP A 413 -31.86 28.98 21.81
N ASP A 414 -31.36 30.16 21.46
CA ASP A 414 -30.00 30.37 20.93
C ASP A 414 -28.92 29.94 21.95
N GLU A 415 -29.13 30.17 23.25
CA GLU A 415 -28.16 29.81 24.30
C GLU A 415 -27.97 28.28 24.37
N THR A 416 -29.06 27.53 24.31
CA THR A 416 -29.03 26.06 24.28
C THR A 416 -28.39 25.52 22.99
N ILE A 417 -28.60 26.19 21.86
CA ILE A 417 -27.99 25.82 20.58
C ILE A 417 -26.49 26.08 20.59
N ASP A 418 -26.05 27.22 21.12
CA ASP A 418 -24.64 27.61 21.22
C ASP A 418 -23.85 26.65 22.12
N GLU A 419 -24.41 26.25 23.28
CA GLU A 419 -23.79 25.25 24.15
C GLU A 419 -23.67 23.89 23.46
N GLY A 420 -24.71 23.48 22.72
CA GLY A 420 -24.69 22.26 21.91
C GLY A 420 -23.65 22.28 20.80
N ALA A 421 -23.45 23.44 20.16
CA ALA A 421 -22.42 23.62 19.13
C ALA A 421 -21.02 23.49 19.72
N TYR A 422 -20.79 24.12 20.88
CA TYR A 422 -19.52 24.00 21.60
C TYR A 422 -19.20 22.55 21.96
N LEU A 423 -20.16 21.82 22.52
CA LEU A 423 -20.02 20.40 22.84
C LEU A 423 -19.75 19.55 21.59
N TYR A 424 -20.47 19.81 20.49
CA TYR A 424 -20.29 19.10 19.22
C TYR A 424 -18.84 19.21 18.70
N GLU A 425 -18.24 20.40 18.77
CA GLU A 425 -16.86 20.65 18.37
C GLU A 425 -15.83 20.06 19.36
N SER A 426 -15.98 20.36 20.65
CA SER A 426 -15.02 20.00 21.71
C SER A 426 -14.94 18.49 21.99
N ILE A 427 -16.05 17.75 21.86
CA ILE A 427 -16.08 16.28 21.99
C ILE A 427 -15.47 15.60 20.74
N GLY A 428 -15.36 16.33 19.64
CA GLY A 428 -14.72 15.88 18.41
C GLY A 428 -15.63 15.15 17.43
N CYS A 429 -16.91 15.52 17.37
CA CYS A 429 -17.87 14.94 16.42
C CYS A 429 -17.43 15.16 14.95
N LEU A 430 -16.76 16.28 14.69
CA LEU A 430 -16.20 16.65 13.38
C LEU A 430 -15.14 15.68 12.85
N ALA A 431 -14.48 14.89 13.70
CA ALA A 431 -13.52 13.86 13.25
C ALA A 431 -14.14 12.81 12.32
N CYS A 432 -15.45 12.57 12.47
CA CYS A 432 -16.20 11.62 11.65
C CYS A 432 -17.29 12.31 10.82
N HIS A 433 -17.89 13.39 11.33
CA HIS A 433 -19.01 14.09 10.71
C HIS A 433 -18.55 15.39 10.04
N SER A 434 -18.02 15.27 8.81
CA SER A 434 -17.61 16.42 8.00
C SER A 434 -18.82 17.26 7.55
N GLU A 435 -18.61 18.57 7.52
CA GLU A 435 -19.54 19.54 6.95
C GLU A 435 -19.47 19.59 5.42
N ILE A 436 -18.34 19.19 4.84
CA ILE A 436 -18.05 19.27 3.40
C ILE A 436 -18.38 17.92 2.74
N GLU A 437 -19.29 17.92 1.77
CA GLU A 437 -19.72 16.69 1.07
C GLU A 437 -18.70 16.16 0.04
N GLU A 438 -17.68 16.94 -0.35
CA GLU A 438 -16.87 16.73 -1.57
C GLU A 438 -15.52 16.00 -1.40
N ASP A 439 -15.00 15.78 -0.18
CA ASP A 439 -13.64 15.24 0.00
C ASP A 439 -13.51 13.71 -0.18
N GLY A 440 -14.64 13.00 -0.29
CA GLY A 440 -14.69 11.55 -0.44
C GLY A 440 -14.23 10.75 0.79
N ARG A 441 -14.00 11.40 1.94
CA ARG A 441 -13.48 10.80 3.18
C ARG A 441 -14.45 10.96 4.36
N VAL A 442 -15.73 10.70 4.15
CA VAL A 442 -16.71 10.85 5.24
C VAL A 442 -16.98 9.49 5.91
N HIS A 443 -16.37 9.27 7.09
CA HIS A 443 -16.59 8.08 7.89
C HIS A 443 -17.95 8.06 8.60
N GLY A 444 -18.46 9.23 8.98
CA GLY A 444 -19.82 9.46 9.47
C GLY A 444 -20.75 10.01 8.38
N PRO A 445 -22.07 10.03 8.60
CA PRO A 445 -22.97 10.79 7.72
C PRO A 445 -22.77 12.30 7.90
N ASN A 446 -22.91 13.07 6.82
CA ASN A 446 -23.04 14.53 6.90
C ASN A 446 -24.29 14.91 7.72
N LEU A 447 -24.11 15.82 8.69
CA LEU A 447 -25.12 16.24 9.67
C LEU A 447 -25.73 17.63 9.41
N SER A 448 -25.25 18.36 8.40
CA SER A 448 -25.70 19.74 8.08
C SER A 448 -27.21 19.92 7.89
N ARG A 449 -27.93 18.82 7.62
CA ARG A 449 -29.40 18.79 7.45
C ARG A 449 -30.07 17.72 8.32
N ILE A 450 -29.44 17.32 9.43
CA ILE A 450 -29.94 16.21 10.23
C ILE A 450 -31.29 16.53 10.89
N GLY A 451 -31.55 17.81 11.20
CA GLY A 451 -32.82 18.30 11.75
C GLY A 451 -34.00 18.23 10.78
N ASP A 452 -33.76 18.15 9.47
CA ASP A 452 -34.80 17.88 8.46
C ASP A 452 -35.28 16.41 8.53
N LYS A 453 -34.40 15.53 8.99
CA LYS A 453 -34.55 14.09 8.92
C LYS A 453 -35.01 13.49 10.23
N SER A 454 -34.38 13.85 11.34
CA SER A 454 -34.40 13.08 12.58
C SER A 454 -35.30 13.70 13.64
N ASN A 455 -35.80 12.88 14.55
CA ASN A 455 -36.58 13.34 15.71
C ASN A 455 -35.66 13.59 16.91
N TYR A 456 -35.96 14.63 17.72
CA TYR A 456 -35.12 15.06 18.85
C TYR A 456 -34.89 13.93 19.87
N GLU A 457 -35.96 13.28 20.34
CA GLU A 457 -35.86 12.21 21.34
C GLU A 457 -35.00 11.04 20.84
N TYR A 458 -35.04 10.76 19.53
CA TYR A 458 -34.21 9.72 18.94
C TYR A 458 -32.74 10.15 18.91
N LEU A 459 -32.43 11.42 18.61
CA LEU A 459 -31.06 11.92 18.64
C LEU A 459 -30.46 11.83 20.05
N VAL A 460 -31.19 12.24 21.08
CA VAL A 460 -30.74 12.12 22.48
C VAL A 460 -30.44 10.67 22.84
N SER A 461 -31.38 9.76 22.57
CA SER A 461 -31.21 8.33 22.85
C SER A 461 -30.05 7.71 22.04
N TRP A 462 -29.88 8.14 20.79
CA TRP A 462 -28.79 7.69 19.93
C TRP A 462 -27.42 8.18 20.41
N LEU A 463 -27.31 9.42 20.90
CA LEU A 463 -26.07 9.98 21.43
C LEU A 463 -25.63 9.27 22.72
N LEU A 464 -26.59 8.89 23.57
CA LEU A 464 -26.33 8.15 24.81
C LEU A 464 -25.92 6.69 24.56
N ALA A 465 -26.56 6.02 23.60
CA ALA A 465 -26.37 4.58 23.38
C ALA A 465 -26.53 4.16 21.92
N PRO A 466 -25.63 4.56 21.00
CA PRO A 466 -25.80 4.31 19.56
C PRO A 466 -25.86 2.81 19.24
N LYS A 467 -25.09 1.99 19.96
CA LYS A 467 -25.08 0.52 19.81
C LYS A 467 -26.30 -0.18 20.37
N ALA A 468 -27.10 0.46 21.23
CA ALA A 468 -28.37 -0.10 21.69
C ALA A 468 -29.41 -0.09 20.56
N HIS A 469 -29.46 1.00 19.79
CA HIS A 469 -30.31 1.12 18.60
C HIS A 469 -29.77 0.30 17.41
N GLN A 470 -28.47 0.37 17.18
CA GLN A 470 -27.84 -0.31 16.05
C GLN A 470 -26.56 -1.02 16.49
N PRO A 471 -26.61 -2.32 16.87
CA PRO A 471 -25.47 -3.05 17.41
C PRO A 471 -24.19 -3.02 16.56
N LYS A 472 -24.34 -2.88 15.24
CA LYS A 472 -23.23 -2.85 14.25
C LYS A 472 -22.90 -1.43 13.77
N THR A 473 -23.44 -0.38 14.40
CA THR A 473 -23.08 1.00 14.05
C THR A 473 -21.59 1.24 14.27
N ARG A 474 -21.00 2.04 13.38
CA ARG A 474 -19.61 2.49 13.50
C ARG A 474 -19.46 3.64 14.49
N MET A 475 -20.55 4.35 14.80
CA MET A 475 -20.54 5.41 15.80
C MET A 475 -20.18 4.81 17.16
N PRO A 476 -19.06 5.22 17.77
CA PRO A 476 -18.69 4.74 19.08
C PRO A 476 -19.54 5.41 20.16
N ASP A 477 -19.45 4.88 21.36
CA ASP A 477 -20.00 5.53 22.54
C ASP A 477 -19.06 6.68 22.94
N MET A 478 -19.58 7.92 22.83
CA MET A 478 -18.85 9.16 23.11
C MET A 478 -18.75 9.46 24.61
N LYS A 479 -19.34 8.63 25.48
CA LYS A 479 -19.38 8.79 26.93
C LYS A 479 -20.03 10.10 27.40
N LEU A 480 -21.06 10.56 26.68
CA LEU A 480 -21.85 11.72 27.06
C LEU A 480 -22.79 11.37 28.21
N ASP A 481 -23.04 12.34 29.08
CA ASP A 481 -24.16 12.27 30.01
C ASP A 481 -25.47 12.73 29.34
N GLU A 482 -26.56 12.68 30.09
CA GLU A 482 -27.90 13.00 29.57
C GLU A 482 -28.05 14.49 29.21
N GLU A 483 -27.36 15.38 29.92
CA GLU A 483 -27.43 16.82 29.69
C GLU A 483 -26.64 17.20 28.44
N ASP A 484 -25.40 16.73 28.32
CA ASP A 484 -24.56 16.92 27.14
C ASP A 484 -25.23 16.38 25.87
N ALA A 485 -25.85 15.19 25.96
CA ALA A 485 -26.57 14.60 24.84
C ALA A 485 -27.78 15.44 24.42
N GLN A 486 -28.47 16.10 25.36
CA GLN A 486 -29.59 16.98 25.06
C GLN A 486 -29.14 18.26 24.35
N TYR A 487 -28.05 18.89 24.80
CA TYR A 487 -27.47 20.08 24.18
C TYR A 487 -26.98 19.80 22.76
N VAL A 488 -26.22 18.71 22.56
CA VAL A 488 -25.78 18.32 21.22
C VAL A 488 -26.99 18.01 20.33
N ALA A 489 -28.00 17.32 20.85
CA ALA A 489 -29.22 17.04 20.07
C ALA A 489 -29.99 18.31 19.69
N SER A 490 -30.07 19.33 20.56
CA SER A 490 -30.73 20.60 20.22
C SER A 490 -29.98 21.36 19.13
N PHE A 491 -28.65 21.38 19.18
CA PHE A 491 -27.84 21.93 18.09
C PHE A 491 -28.08 21.17 16.78
N LEU A 492 -28.03 19.84 16.79
CA LEU A 492 -28.30 19.04 15.58
C LEU A 492 -29.72 19.27 15.02
N MET A 493 -30.70 19.52 15.88
CA MET A 493 -32.06 19.86 15.45
C MET A 493 -32.17 21.25 14.80
N SER A 494 -31.25 22.18 15.07
CA SER A 494 -31.22 23.50 14.42
C SER A 494 -30.71 23.41 12.97
N LEU A 495 -29.94 22.36 12.65
CA LEU A 495 -29.37 22.10 11.32
C LEU A 495 -30.44 21.62 10.31
N LYS A 496 -31.16 22.58 9.71
CA LYS A 496 -32.27 22.36 8.75
C LYS A 496 -32.03 23.07 7.41
N GLY A 497 -32.60 22.51 6.34
CA GLY A 497 -32.66 23.11 5.01
C GLY A 497 -34.05 23.70 4.72
N ASP A 498 -34.62 23.37 3.55
CA ASP A 498 -35.95 23.82 3.14
C ASP A 498 -37.11 23.18 3.93
N GLY A 499 -36.81 22.22 4.82
CA GLY A 499 -37.79 21.46 5.61
C GLY A 499 -38.64 20.48 4.79
N TYR A 500 -39.33 19.57 5.48
CA TYR A 500 -40.29 18.62 4.89
C TYR A 500 -41.66 18.79 5.55
N GLU A 501 -42.73 18.54 4.80
CA GLU A 501 -44.09 18.56 5.34
C GLU A 501 -44.26 17.48 6.41
N ASP A 502 -44.86 17.84 7.54
CA ASP A 502 -45.20 16.85 8.58
C ASP A 502 -46.40 16.01 8.13
N LEU A 503 -46.13 14.77 7.74
CA LEU A 503 -47.13 13.82 7.26
C LEU A 503 -47.63 12.87 8.36
N SER A 504 -47.22 13.04 9.62
CA SER A 504 -47.58 12.15 10.74
C SER A 504 -49.09 11.97 10.92
N GLY A 505 -49.87 13.02 10.66
CA GLY A 505 -51.34 13.02 10.73
C GLY A 505 -52.07 12.55 9.46
N SER A 506 -51.36 12.10 8.42
CA SER A 506 -51.97 11.72 7.14
C SER A 506 -52.75 10.40 7.22
N GLU A 507 -54.00 10.36 6.72
CA GLU A 507 -54.83 9.14 6.77
C GLU A 507 -54.20 7.95 6.02
N TRP A 508 -53.55 8.20 4.87
CA TRP A 508 -52.96 7.14 4.04
C TRP A 508 -51.77 6.45 4.72
N LEU A 509 -51.04 7.16 5.60
CA LEU A 509 -49.88 6.64 6.31
C LEU A 509 -50.27 5.51 7.27
N HIS A 510 -51.50 5.57 7.79
CA HIS A 510 -52.09 4.62 8.73
C HIS A 510 -53.04 3.61 8.06
N ASP A 511 -53.17 3.65 6.71
CA ASP A 511 -54.02 2.71 5.98
C ASP A 511 -53.35 1.34 5.78
N LYS A 512 -54.07 0.27 6.12
CA LYS A 512 -53.54 -1.10 6.10
C LYS A 512 -53.41 -1.68 4.70
N GLU A 513 -54.28 -1.28 3.76
CA GLU A 513 -54.20 -1.77 2.39
C GLU A 513 -53.03 -1.12 1.64
N THR A 514 -52.82 0.18 1.84
CA THR A 514 -51.62 0.89 1.36
C THR A 514 -50.33 0.29 1.94
N ALA A 515 -50.28 0.00 3.24
CA ALA A 515 -49.13 -0.68 3.84
C ALA A 515 -48.87 -2.08 3.25
N LYS A 516 -49.91 -2.87 2.99
CA LYS A 516 -49.77 -4.17 2.34
C LYS A 516 -49.22 -4.08 0.92
N ASN A 517 -49.62 -3.06 0.15
CA ASN A 517 -49.01 -2.79 -1.15
C ASN A 517 -47.53 -2.42 -1.02
N GLY A 518 -47.17 -1.66 0.03
CA GLY A 518 -45.78 -1.34 0.38
C GLY A 518 -44.95 -2.59 0.66
N GLU A 519 -45.49 -3.54 1.41
CA GLU A 519 -44.87 -4.85 1.69
C GLU A 519 -44.52 -5.59 0.38
N GLU A 520 -45.47 -5.69 -0.56
CA GLU A 520 -45.25 -6.32 -1.86
C GLU A 520 -44.16 -5.61 -2.67
N LEU A 521 -44.11 -4.27 -2.61
CA LEU A 521 -43.12 -3.46 -3.32
C LEU A 521 -41.71 -3.61 -2.73
N ILE A 522 -41.57 -3.63 -1.40
CA ILE A 522 -40.31 -3.91 -0.72
C ILE A 522 -39.79 -5.29 -1.12
N GLY A 523 -40.67 -6.30 -1.10
CA GLY A 523 -40.35 -7.65 -1.57
C GLY A 523 -39.91 -7.68 -3.03
N ARG A 524 -40.56 -6.87 -3.88
CA ARG A 524 -40.25 -6.76 -5.31
C ARG A 524 -38.89 -6.14 -5.58
N TYR A 525 -38.57 -5.03 -4.92
CA TYR A 525 -37.34 -4.26 -5.12
C TYR A 525 -36.16 -4.75 -4.27
N GLY A 526 -36.42 -5.67 -3.34
CA GLY A 526 -35.38 -6.35 -2.56
C GLY A 526 -34.72 -5.44 -1.53
N CYS A 527 -35.45 -4.48 -0.95
CA CYS A 527 -34.86 -3.51 -0.01
C CYS A 527 -34.23 -4.21 1.21
N PHE A 528 -34.75 -5.38 1.59
CA PHE A 528 -34.22 -6.25 2.65
C PHE A 528 -32.80 -6.80 2.36
N GLY A 529 -32.35 -6.77 1.10
CA GLY A 529 -30.99 -7.17 0.73
C GLY A 529 -29.94 -6.20 1.25
N CYS A 530 -30.31 -4.93 1.48
CA CYS A 530 -29.43 -3.91 2.04
C CYS A 530 -29.85 -3.51 3.46
N HIS A 531 -31.15 -3.45 3.73
CA HIS A 531 -31.71 -3.00 5.00
C HIS A 531 -32.22 -4.16 5.85
N LYS A 532 -32.07 -4.04 7.17
CA LYS A 532 -32.83 -4.89 8.09
C LYS A 532 -34.24 -4.32 8.22
N ILE A 533 -35.23 -5.10 7.79
CA ILE A 533 -36.65 -4.73 7.77
C ILE A 533 -37.42 -5.81 8.54
N MET A 534 -38.23 -5.38 9.48
CA MET A 534 -39.00 -6.27 10.35
C MET A 534 -39.92 -7.17 9.53
N GLY A 535 -39.84 -8.49 9.76
CA GLY A 535 -40.65 -9.49 9.06
C GLY A 535 -40.07 -9.95 7.72
N MET A 536 -38.90 -9.44 7.31
CA MET A 536 -38.26 -9.76 6.03
C MET A 536 -36.82 -10.26 6.17
N GLU A 537 -36.37 -10.61 7.39
CA GLU A 537 -34.97 -10.97 7.69
C GLU A 537 -34.51 -12.27 7.02
N GLY A 538 -35.45 -13.14 6.63
CA GLY A 538 -35.17 -14.42 5.97
C GLY A 538 -35.33 -14.42 4.45
N MET A 539 -35.61 -13.28 3.81
CA MET A 539 -35.86 -13.23 2.38
C MET A 539 -34.57 -13.41 1.55
N SER A 540 -34.69 -14.12 0.42
CA SER A 540 -33.55 -14.37 -0.47
C SER A 540 -33.28 -13.19 -1.39
N LYS A 541 -32.00 -13.02 -1.78
CA LYS A 541 -31.57 -12.03 -2.77
C LYS A 541 -32.37 -12.13 -4.08
N ILE A 542 -32.65 -10.97 -4.69
CA ILE A 542 -33.54 -10.87 -5.86
C ILE A 542 -32.81 -10.78 -7.21
N GLY A 543 -31.51 -10.47 -7.17
CA GLY A 543 -30.66 -10.29 -8.35
C GLY A 543 -30.12 -11.60 -8.89
N VAL A 544 -29.64 -11.56 -10.12
CA VAL A 544 -28.96 -12.70 -10.74
C VAL A 544 -27.59 -12.91 -10.10
N GLU A 545 -27.13 -14.16 -10.05
CA GLU A 545 -25.75 -14.48 -9.65
C GLU A 545 -24.74 -13.86 -10.62
N LEU A 546 -23.65 -13.30 -10.08
CA LEU A 546 -22.62 -12.59 -10.85
C LEU A 546 -21.26 -13.29 -10.89
N ASP A 547 -21.08 -14.41 -10.16
CA ASP A 547 -19.81 -15.15 -10.03
C ASP A 547 -19.08 -15.39 -11.35
N GLU A 548 -19.85 -15.66 -12.40
CA GLU A 548 -19.33 -16.04 -13.72
C GLU A 548 -19.85 -15.12 -14.83
N VAL A 549 -20.30 -13.91 -14.49
CA VAL A 549 -20.85 -12.97 -15.49
C VAL A 549 -19.83 -12.67 -16.59
N GLY A 550 -18.54 -12.60 -16.27
CA GLY A 550 -17.43 -12.41 -17.21
C GLY A 550 -17.16 -13.62 -18.13
N SER A 551 -17.70 -14.80 -17.83
CA SER A 551 -17.63 -16.00 -18.68
C SER A 551 -18.95 -16.32 -19.38
N LYS A 552 -20.06 -15.70 -18.94
CA LYS A 552 -21.42 -15.97 -19.44
C LYS A 552 -21.54 -15.72 -20.94
N HIS A 553 -22.17 -16.64 -21.67
CA HIS A 553 -22.32 -16.51 -23.11
C HIS A 553 -23.29 -15.37 -23.48
N ILE A 554 -22.98 -14.65 -24.56
CA ILE A 554 -23.71 -13.45 -24.98
C ILE A 554 -25.22 -13.64 -25.24
N HIS A 555 -25.67 -14.86 -25.59
CA HIS A 555 -27.09 -15.14 -25.86
C HIS A 555 -27.95 -15.10 -24.59
N LEU A 556 -27.32 -15.12 -23.41
CA LEU A 556 -27.99 -15.02 -22.11
C LEU A 556 -28.16 -13.56 -21.66
N PHE A 557 -27.72 -12.60 -22.46
CA PHE A 557 -27.88 -11.17 -22.23
C PHE A 557 -29.04 -10.66 -23.09
N ASP A 558 -30.11 -10.18 -22.46
CA ASP A 558 -31.25 -9.56 -23.16
C ASP A 558 -30.88 -8.12 -23.53
N PHE A 559 -30.63 -7.85 -24.82
CA PHE A 559 -30.39 -6.51 -25.35
C PHE A 559 -31.68 -5.69 -25.55
N GLY A 560 -32.86 -6.27 -25.28
CA GLY A 560 -34.14 -5.62 -25.51
C GLY A 560 -34.29 -5.22 -26.98
N LEU A 561 -34.58 -3.95 -27.23
CA LEU A 561 -34.65 -3.37 -28.58
C LEU A 561 -33.40 -2.56 -28.94
N LEU A 562 -32.35 -2.62 -28.13
CA LEU A 562 -31.17 -1.74 -28.19
C LEU A 562 -29.92 -2.45 -28.72
N GLU A 563 -30.03 -3.71 -29.16
CA GLU A 563 -28.89 -4.50 -29.61
C GLU A 563 -28.05 -3.76 -30.66
N LYS A 564 -28.70 -3.25 -31.70
CA LYS A 564 -28.03 -2.51 -32.77
C LYS A 564 -27.30 -1.27 -32.25
N GLU A 565 -27.98 -0.46 -31.42
CA GLU A 565 -27.42 0.79 -30.89
C GLU A 565 -26.21 0.54 -29.97
N ILE A 566 -26.33 -0.42 -29.04
CA ILE A 566 -25.27 -0.77 -28.10
C ILE A 566 -24.06 -1.36 -28.83
N LEU A 567 -24.28 -2.22 -29.83
CA LEU A 567 -23.19 -2.85 -30.59
C LEU A 567 -22.51 -1.86 -31.56
N GLU A 568 -23.28 -1.03 -32.28
CA GLU A 568 -22.72 0.00 -33.17
C GLU A 568 -21.90 1.04 -32.37
N GLY A 569 -22.32 1.38 -31.15
CA GLY A 569 -21.58 2.26 -30.24
C GLY A 569 -20.17 1.75 -29.90
N VAL A 570 -19.94 0.44 -29.99
CA VAL A 570 -18.62 -0.18 -29.83
C VAL A 570 -18.05 -0.71 -31.16
N GLY A 571 -18.61 -0.32 -32.30
CA GLY A 571 -18.14 -0.69 -33.63
C GLY A 571 -18.27 -2.18 -33.96
N LEU A 572 -19.32 -2.85 -33.45
CA LEU A 572 -19.68 -4.22 -33.81
C LEU A 572 -20.97 -4.23 -34.62
N HIS A 573 -21.05 -5.09 -35.65
CA HIS A 573 -22.31 -5.27 -36.39
C HIS A 573 -23.19 -6.36 -35.78
N ASN A 574 -22.58 -7.34 -35.11
CA ASN A 574 -23.27 -8.38 -34.37
C ASN A 574 -22.46 -8.80 -33.14
N ALA A 575 -23.12 -9.45 -32.19
CA ALA A 575 -22.51 -9.81 -30.92
C ALA A 575 -21.41 -10.89 -31.03
N HIS A 576 -21.45 -11.72 -32.08
CA HIS A 576 -20.54 -12.87 -32.25
C HIS A 576 -19.17 -12.49 -32.80
N GLU A 577 -19.04 -11.32 -33.45
CA GLU A 577 -17.76 -10.76 -33.93
C GLU A 577 -16.73 -10.62 -32.80
N ASN A 578 -17.17 -10.20 -31.62
CA ASN A 578 -16.33 -10.13 -30.43
C ASN A 578 -17.18 -10.25 -29.16
N LEU A 579 -17.26 -11.47 -28.63
CA LEU A 579 -18.14 -11.79 -27.49
C LEU A 579 -17.83 -10.96 -26.23
N SER A 580 -16.55 -10.73 -25.93
CA SER A 580 -16.16 -9.94 -24.73
C SER A 580 -16.49 -8.46 -24.90
N LYS A 581 -16.26 -7.89 -26.08
CA LYS A 581 -16.60 -6.49 -26.36
C LYS A 581 -18.12 -6.26 -26.34
N ALA A 582 -18.89 -7.18 -26.93
CA ALA A 582 -20.36 -7.15 -26.86
C ALA A 582 -20.87 -7.28 -25.42
N ARG A 583 -20.30 -8.20 -24.62
CA ARG A 583 -20.65 -8.38 -23.21
C ARG A 583 -20.36 -7.12 -22.39
N ARG A 584 -19.17 -6.54 -22.56
CA ARG A 584 -18.79 -5.29 -21.88
C ARG A 584 -19.72 -4.15 -22.25
N ALA A 585 -20.03 -3.99 -23.54
CA ALA A 585 -20.99 -2.98 -23.99
C ALA A 585 -22.36 -3.14 -23.31
N TRP A 586 -22.85 -4.37 -23.17
CA TRP A 586 -24.08 -4.64 -22.44
C TRP A 586 -23.95 -4.30 -20.95
N ILE A 587 -22.86 -4.70 -20.28
CA ILE A 587 -22.62 -4.42 -18.85
C ILE A 587 -22.57 -2.90 -18.62
N THR A 588 -21.80 -2.17 -19.42
CA THR A 588 -21.70 -0.71 -19.36
C THR A 588 -23.07 -0.05 -19.56
N ALA A 589 -23.84 -0.48 -20.57
CA ALA A 589 -25.20 0.04 -20.77
C ALA A 589 -26.11 -0.28 -19.58
N LYS A 590 -26.01 -1.49 -19.02
CA LYS A 590 -26.81 -1.92 -17.87
C LYS A 590 -26.50 -1.13 -16.61
N LEU A 591 -25.24 -0.82 -16.34
CA LEU A 591 -24.81 0.02 -15.22
C LEU A 591 -25.20 1.49 -15.41
N SER A 592 -25.26 1.97 -16.66
CA SER A 592 -25.60 3.37 -16.99
C SER A 592 -27.09 3.70 -16.88
N ASP A 593 -27.98 2.94 -17.53
CA ASP A 593 -29.44 3.09 -17.37
C ASP A 593 -30.08 1.69 -17.31
N PRO A 594 -30.23 1.09 -16.11
CA PRO A 594 -30.68 -0.30 -15.98
C PRO A 594 -32.06 -0.58 -16.57
N ARG A 595 -32.96 0.42 -16.59
CA ARG A 595 -34.35 0.27 -17.06
C ARG A 595 -34.52 0.57 -18.56
N GLN A 596 -33.47 0.99 -19.28
CA GLN A 596 -33.55 1.29 -20.71
C GLN A 596 -34.03 0.10 -21.57
N PHE A 597 -33.71 -1.13 -21.16
CA PHE A 597 -34.04 -2.36 -21.87
C PHE A 597 -35.55 -2.69 -21.90
N ASP A 598 -36.36 -1.97 -21.13
CA ASP A 598 -37.82 -2.04 -21.17
C ASP A 598 -38.45 -0.98 -22.11
N LYS A 599 -37.69 0.03 -22.55
CA LYS A 599 -38.21 1.10 -23.43
C LYS A 599 -38.74 0.51 -24.74
N GLY A 600 -39.95 0.92 -25.12
CA GLY A 600 -40.63 0.44 -26.32
C GLY A 600 -41.22 -0.98 -26.23
N ARG A 601 -41.09 -1.68 -25.09
CA ARG A 601 -41.68 -3.01 -24.88
C ARG A 601 -42.89 -2.91 -23.95
N TYR A 602 -44.00 -3.55 -24.33
CA TYR A 602 -45.10 -3.75 -23.39
C TYR A 602 -44.73 -4.85 -22.40
N LYS A 603 -44.68 -4.50 -21.11
CA LYS A 603 -44.52 -5.43 -19.99
C LYS A 603 -45.57 -5.10 -18.93
N ARG A 604 -46.14 -6.12 -18.31
CA ARG A 604 -46.99 -5.91 -17.12
C ARG A 604 -46.15 -5.24 -16.03
N PRO A 605 -46.74 -4.42 -15.14
CA PRO A 605 -45.99 -3.76 -14.07
C PRO A 605 -45.09 -4.73 -13.29
N LYS A 606 -45.59 -5.94 -13.00
CA LYS A 606 -44.83 -6.98 -12.28
C LYS A 606 -43.65 -7.61 -13.07
N ASP A 607 -43.59 -7.44 -14.40
CA ASP A 607 -42.53 -7.99 -15.26
C ASP A 607 -41.45 -6.95 -15.65
N LYS A 608 -41.63 -5.68 -15.28
CA LYS A 608 -40.64 -4.63 -15.51
C LYS A 608 -39.35 -4.89 -14.73
N LEU A 609 -38.22 -4.41 -15.27
CA LEU A 609 -36.90 -4.49 -14.65
C LEU A 609 -36.87 -3.74 -13.33
N LYS A 610 -36.17 -4.34 -12.36
CA LYS A 610 -36.19 -3.91 -10.96
C LYS A 610 -34.91 -3.22 -10.50
N MET A 611 -33.80 -3.44 -11.20
CA MET A 611 -32.50 -2.85 -10.86
C MET A 611 -32.62 -1.33 -10.79
N PRO A 612 -32.26 -0.71 -9.65
CA PRO A 612 -32.38 0.72 -9.45
C PRO A 612 -31.21 1.46 -10.11
N ASP A 613 -31.33 2.78 -10.23
CA ASP A 613 -30.32 3.64 -10.81
C ASP A 613 -29.39 4.18 -9.73
N PHE A 614 -28.11 3.78 -9.79
CA PHE A 614 -27.09 4.24 -8.83
C PHE A 614 -26.50 5.61 -9.21
N GLY A 615 -26.81 6.15 -10.39
CA GLY A 615 -26.29 7.42 -10.89
C GLY A 615 -24.76 7.44 -10.92
N LEU A 616 -24.16 6.40 -11.50
CA LEU A 616 -22.72 6.18 -11.57
C LEU A 616 -22.08 7.07 -12.65
N SER A 617 -20.89 7.58 -12.36
CA SER A 617 -20.04 8.26 -13.34
C SER A 617 -19.44 7.29 -14.36
N ALA A 618 -18.95 7.83 -15.48
CA ALA A 618 -18.30 7.01 -16.52
C ALA A 618 -17.09 6.23 -15.97
N GLU A 619 -16.33 6.80 -15.04
CA GLU A 619 -15.18 6.13 -14.43
C GLU A 619 -15.58 5.00 -13.49
N GLU A 620 -16.63 5.19 -12.69
CA GLU A 620 -17.16 4.13 -11.81
C GLU A 620 -17.73 2.97 -12.63
N ILE A 621 -18.41 3.27 -13.74
CA ILE A 621 -18.92 2.26 -14.66
C ILE A 621 -17.76 1.47 -15.28
N GLU A 622 -16.68 2.13 -15.69
CA GLU A 622 -15.50 1.44 -16.24
C GLU A 622 -14.86 0.53 -15.19
N ALA A 623 -14.63 1.02 -13.97
CA ALA A 623 -14.04 0.24 -12.87
C ALA A 623 -14.89 -0.99 -12.52
N LEU A 624 -16.22 -0.83 -12.41
CA LEU A 624 -17.14 -1.96 -12.20
C LEU A 624 -17.16 -2.91 -13.40
N SER A 625 -17.07 -2.39 -14.63
CA SER A 625 -17.01 -3.21 -15.84
C SER A 625 -15.74 -4.07 -15.87
N ILE A 626 -14.61 -3.54 -15.41
CA ILE A 626 -13.34 -4.27 -15.26
C ILE A 626 -13.52 -5.41 -14.25
N LEU A 627 -14.09 -5.13 -13.07
CA LEU A 627 -14.37 -6.15 -12.05
C LEU A 627 -15.31 -7.25 -12.57
N LEU A 628 -16.46 -6.88 -13.12
CA LEU A 628 -17.47 -7.84 -13.62
C LEU A 628 -16.91 -8.67 -14.79
N THR A 629 -16.01 -8.10 -15.60
CA THR A 629 -15.31 -8.84 -16.65
C THR A 629 -14.35 -9.89 -16.05
N GLY A 630 -13.78 -9.62 -14.88
CA GLY A 630 -12.88 -10.50 -14.15
C GLY A 630 -13.56 -11.65 -13.40
N MET A 631 -14.87 -11.52 -13.11
CA MET A 631 -15.70 -12.55 -12.48
C MET A 631 -15.94 -13.72 -13.44
N LYS A 632 -15.03 -14.69 -13.44
CA LYS A 632 -14.98 -15.81 -14.37
C LYS A 632 -14.84 -17.14 -13.65
N GLU A 633 -15.39 -18.17 -14.27
CA GLU A 633 -15.17 -19.56 -13.89
C GLU A 633 -13.70 -19.96 -14.04
N GLY A 634 -13.18 -20.72 -13.06
CA GLY A 634 -11.85 -21.34 -13.10
C GLY A 634 -10.98 -20.93 -11.91
N LYS A 635 -10.59 -21.92 -11.10
CA LYS A 635 -9.58 -21.73 -10.06
C LYS A 635 -8.20 -21.99 -10.64
N LEU A 636 -7.25 -21.10 -10.36
CA LEU A 636 -5.85 -21.35 -10.64
C LEU A 636 -5.24 -22.22 -9.54
N PRO A 637 -4.19 -23.01 -9.86
CA PRO A 637 -3.40 -23.72 -8.86
C PRO A 637 -2.77 -22.75 -7.85
N GLU A 638 -2.53 -23.22 -6.63
CA GLU A 638 -1.91 -22.41 -5.55
C GLU A 638 -0.56 -21.80 -5.98
N SER A 639 0.19 -22.45 -6.88
CA SER A 639 1.46 -21.95 -7.43
C SER A 639 1.33 -20.61 -8.20
N TYR A 640 0.13 -20.19 -8.58
CA TYR A 640 -0.15 -18.92 -9.25
C TYR A 640 -0.78 -17.87 -8.33
N ILE A 641 -1.23 -18.28 -7.14
CA ILE A 641 -1.89 -17.39 -6.18
C ILE A 641 -0.81 -16.63 -5.40
N ALA A 642 -1.01 -15.33 -5.21
CA ALA A 642 -0.08 -14.51 -4.44
C ALA A 642 -0.16 -14.88 -2.95
N GLU A 643 0.94 -15.41 -2.39
CA GLU A 643 1.07 -15.59 -0.94
C GLU A 643 1.54 -14.29 -0.29
N LEU A 644 0.72 -13.74 0.61
CA LEU A 644 1.15 -12.62 1.45
C LEU A 644 2.14 -13.14 2.50
N THR A 645 3.26 -12.44 2.68
CA THR A 645 4.11 -12.67 3.86
C THR A 645 3.31 -12.34 5.12
N ASP A 646 3.65 -12.97 6.25
CA ASP A 646 3.00 -12.70 7.53
C ASP A 646 2.99 -11.20 7.87
N GLU A 647 4.12 -10.52 7.65
CA GLU A 647 4.25 -9.06 7.81
C GLU A 647 3.23 -8.29 6.96
N LYS A 648 3.15 -8.55 5.65
CA LYS A 648 2.20 -7.87 4.76
C LYS A 648 0.75 -8.16 5.16
N ARG A 649 0.46 -9.41 5.55
CA ARG A 649 -0.86 -9.80 6.03
C ARG A 649 -1.25 -9.00 7.27
N TYR A 650 -0.35 -8.84 8.24
CA TYR A 650 -0.62 -8.06 9.45
C TYR A 650 -0.86 -6.58 9.14
N LEU A 651 -0.13 -6.01 8.18
CA LEU A 651 -0.33 -4.64 7.73
C LEU A 651 -1.70 -4.45 7.07
N VAL A 652 -2.11 -5.37 6.19
CA VAL A 652 -3.42 -5.32 5.51
C VAL A 652 -4.57 -5.51 6.49
N GLU A 653 -4.48 -6.50 7.38
CA GLU A 653 -5.51 -6.75 8.41
C GLU A 653 -5.64 -5.55 9.36
N GLY A 654 -4.52 -4.97 9.81
CA GLY A 654 -4.50 -3.78 10.66
C GLY A 654 -5.15 -2.57 10.00
N LYS A 655 -4.80 -2.30 8.73
CA LYS A 655 -5.38 -1.20 7.97
C LYS A 655 -6.90 -1.33 7.84
N LYS A 656 -7.43 -2.55 7.63
CA LYS A 656 -8.89 -2.79 7.60
C LYS A 656 -9.57 -2.37 8.91
N VAL A 657 -8.94 -2.62 10.06
CA VAL A 657 -9.49 -2.23 11.37
C VAL A 657 -9.35 -0.72 11.62
N ILE A 658 -8.23 -0.11 11.22
CA ILE A 658 -8.02 1.35 11.26
C ILE A 658 -9.10 2.07 10.45
N ASP A 659 -9.35 1.62 9.22
CA ASP A 659 -10.36 2.19 8.33
C ASP A 659 -11.78 1.96 8.86
N LYS A 660 -12.03 0.80 9.49
CA LYS A 660 -13.33 0.48 10.10
C LYS A 660 -13.73 1.47 11.19
N TYR A 661 -12.78 1.87 12.04
CA TYR A 661 -13.01 2.74 13.19
C TYR A 661 -12.60 4.20 12.97
N ASN A 662 -12.19 4.57 11.75
CA ASN A 662 -11.70 5.91 11.43
C ASN A 662 -10.60 6.39 12.38
N CYS A 663 -9.61 5.54 12.70
CA CYS A 663 -8.57 5.97 13.63
C CYS A 663 -7.80 7.17 13.08
N MET A 664 -7.69 7.31 11.76
CA MET A 664 -7.01 8.42 11.09
C MET A 664 -7.75 9.77 11.21
N GLY A 665 -9.08 9.77 11.33
CA GLY A 665 -9.85 11.01 11.55
C GLY A 665 -9.42 11.78 12.80
N CYS A 666 -9.02 11.04 13.85
CA CYS A 666 -8.49 11.64 15.07
C CYS A 666 -6.95 11.64 15.10
N HIS A 667 -6.34 10.51 14.79
CA HIS A 667 -4.91 10.29 15.01
C HIS A 667 -4.10 10.43 13.73
N GLN A 668 -2.98 11.15 13.83
CA GLN A 668 -1.99 11.19 12.76
C GLN A 668 -1.10 9.94 12.85
N PHE A 669 -0.99 9.18 11.75
CA PHE A 669 -0.21 7.93 11.67
C PHE A 669 1.16 8.11 11.01
N THR A 670 1.28 9.07 10.10
CA THR A 670 2.52 9.37 9.39
C THR A 670 2.87 10.84 9.51
N ILE A 671 4.09 11.21 9.14
CA ILE A 671 4.58 12.59 9.20
C ILE A 671 4.81 13.13 7.79
N ASP A 672 4.73 14.45 7.63
CA ASP A 672 4.99 15.09 6.34
C ASP A 672 6.39 14.74 5.84
N THR A 673 6.49 14.51 4.53
CA THR A 673 7.76 14.26 3.85
C THR A 673 7.88 15.19 2.65
N LEU A 674 8.92 16.02 2.62
CA LEU A 674 9.25 16.88 1.48
C LEU A 674 10.44 16.30 0.73
N TYR A 675 10.27 16.13 -0.57
CA TYR A 675 11.33 15.81 -1.51
C TYR A 675 11.79 17.12 -2.14
N LEU A 676 13.02 17.54 -1.84
CA LEU A 676 13.60 18.76 -2.38
C LEU A 676 14.29 18.48 -3.72
N LYS A 677 14.31 19.47 -4.63
CA LYS A 677 14.92 19.38 -5.97
C LYS A 677 16.40 19.02 -5.96
N ASN A 678 17.10 19.26 -4.85
CA ASN A 678 18.50 18.88 -4.65
C ASN A 678 18.68 17.39 -4.26
N GLY A 679 17.59 16.61 -4.22
CA GLY A 679 17.57 15.20 -3.81
C GLY A 679 17.48 14.96 -2.31
N THR A 680 17.45 16.02 -1.48
CA THR A 680 17.30 15.89 -0.03
C THR A 680 15.86 15.57 0.35
N VAL A 681 15.67 14.64 1.26
CA VAL A 681 14.36 14.27 1.80
C VAL A 681 14.27 14.73 3.24
N VAL A 682 13.37 15.66 3.56
CA VAL A 682 13.13 16.13 4.92
C VAL A 682 11.81 15.57 5.45
N LYS A 683 11.80 15.11 6.70
CA LYS A 683 10.63 14.54 7.36
C LYS A 683 10.31 15.34 8.61
N GLY A 684 9.05 15.66 8.83
CA GLY A 684 8.69 16.60 9.85
C GLY A 684 7.22 16.98 9.86
N MET A 685 6.95 18.17 10.37
CA MET A 685 5.63 18.78 10.36
C MET A 685 5.71 20.20 9.83
N ILE A 686 4.66 20.65 9.17
CA ILE A 686 4.51 22.06 8.84
C ILE A 686 4.09 22.83 10.09
N LYS A 687 4.79 23.94 10.34
CA LYS A 687 4.48 24.90 11.40
C LYS A 687 3.66 26.06 10.87
N LEU A 688 4.04 26.59 9.72
CA LEU A 688 3.40 27.71 9.07
C LEU A 688 3.61 27.60 7.56
N GLU A 689 2.57 27.90 6.79
CA GLU A 689 2.62 27.95 5.32
C GLU A 689 2.38 29.40 4.88
N GLU A 690 3.34 29.99 4.15
CA GLU A 690 3.26 31.33 3.55
C GLU A 690 3.18 31.19 2.01
N GLU A 691 2.87 32.28 1.30
CA GLU A 691 2.69 32.26 -0.16
C GLU A 691 3.92 31.71 -0.92
N GLU A 692 5.14 32.07 -0.50
CA GLU A 692 6.38 31.71 -1.20
C GLU A 692 7.25 30.68 -0.45
N SER A 693 6.96 30.40 0.83
CA SER A 693 7.76 29.50 1.65
C SER A 693 6.94 28.81 2.74
N LEU A 694 7.46 27.72 3.28
CA LEU A 694 6.87 27.06 4.45
C LEU A 694 7.92 26.85 5.54
N TYR A 695 7.48 26.97 6.78
CA TYR A 695 8.27 26.67 7.97
C TYR A 695 8.03 25.21 8.36
N PHE A 696 9.08 24.40 8.25
CA PHE A 696 9.05 22.96 8.46
C PHE A 696 9.85 22.60 9.70
N GLN A 697 9.21 22.02 10.71
CA GLN A 697 9.92 21.48 11.88
C GLN A 697 10.36 20.04 11.60
N LEU A 698 11.66 19.77 11.68
CA LEU A 698 12.23 18.45 11.43
C LEU A 698 11.90 17.48 12.56
N TRP A 699 11.54 16.25 12.21
CA TRP A 699 11.32 15.12 13.14
C TRP A 699 12.42 14.07 13.05
N VAL A 700 13.22 14.12 11.99
CA VAL A 700 14.43 13.30 11.85
C VAL A 700 15.61 14.21 11.55
N ASP A 701 16.77 13.89 12.13
CA ASP A 701 18.04 14.55 11.80
C ASP A 701 18.28 14.48 10.29
N ASN A 702 18.77 15.59 9.72
CA ASN A 702 19.01 15.68 8.29
C ASN A 702 20.40 16.23 7.98
N GLU A 703 21.31 15.31 7.64
CA GLU A 703 22.69 15.64 7.26
C GLU A 703 22.75 16.50 5.97
N GLY A 704 21.79 16.33 5.05
CA GLY A 704 21.74 17.05 3.77
C GLY A 704 21.55 18.56 3.91
N ILE A 705 20.87 19.00 4.97
CA ILE A 705 20.69 20.43 5.32
C ILE A 705 21.43 20.84 6.60
N GLY A 706 22.16 19.91 7.25
CA GLY A 706 22.95 20.18 8.45
C GLY A 706 22.11 20.59 9.67
N LYS A 707 20.87 20.11 9.76
CA LYS A 707 19.90 20.47 10.80
C LYS A 707 19.46 19.26 11.58
N LYS A 708 19.17 19.45 12.86
CA LYS A 708 18.74 18.39 13.77
C LYS A 708 17.23 18.38 13.90
N ALA A 709 16.68 17.25 14.31
CA ALA A 709 15.25 17.20 14.62
C ALA A 709 14.91 18.10 15.82
N GLY A 710 13.72 18.70 15.75
CA GLY A 710 13.31 19.84 16.57
C GLY A 710 13.57 21.19 15.91
N ASP A 711 14.56 21.32 15.00
CA ASP A 711 14.85 22.57 14.29
C ASP A 711 13.72 22.91 13.31
N THR A 712 13.29 24.17 13.31
CA THR A 712 12.41 24.73 12.28
C THR A 712 13.26 25.29 11.14
N VAL A 713 13.00 24.83 9.92
CA VAL A 713 13.67 25.28 8.69
C VAL A 713 12.67 25.96 7.77
N GLN A 714 13.05 27.09 7.18
CA GLN A 714 12.26 27.72 6.13
C GLN A 714 12.65 27.07 4.80
N VAL A 715 11.66 26.52 4.08
CA VAL A 715 11.84 25.88 2.77
C VAL A 715 11.04 26.67 1.75
N ALA A 716 11.70 27.17 0.71
CA ALA A 716 11.01 27.88 -0.36
C ALA A 716 10.15 26.89 -1.18
N ASN A 717 8.93 27.31 -1.56
CA ASN A 717 8.01 26.45 -2.31
C ASN A 717 8.60 25.98 -3.65
N GLU A 718 9.45 26.82 -4.27
CA GLU A 718 10.16 26.49 -5.50
C GLU A 718 11.21 25.36 -5.34
N GLU A 719 11.71 25.10 -4.14
CA GLU A 719 12.69 24.04 -3.87
C GLU A 719 12.05 22.66 -3.67
N ILE A 720 10.72 22.61 -3.51
CA ILE A 720 9.97 21.38 -3.27
C ILE A 720 9.62 20.74 -4.62
N GLU A 721 10.12 19.52 -4.85
CA GLU A 721 9.77 18.70 -6.01
C GLU A 721 8.45 17.95 -5.79
N LYS A 722 8.30 17.37 -4.60
CA LYS A 722 7.11 16.62 -4.21
C LYS A 722 6.87 16.74 -2.71
N ARG A 723 5.63 17.00 -2.33
CA ARG A 723 5.16 16.92 -0.95
C ARG A 723 4.31 15.67 -0.78
N VAL A 724 4.60 14.89 0.26
CA VAL A 724 3.74 13.81 0.73
C VAL A 724 3.22 14.23 2.09
N ALA A 725 1.93 14.56 2.15
CA ALA A 725 1.27 14.98 3.38
C ALA A 725 1.20 13.82 4.39
N SER A 726 1.23 14.14 5.68
CA SER A 726 0.88 13.20 6.74
C SER A 726 -0.52 12.60 6.53
N GLN A 727 -0.70 11.36 6.96
CA GLN A 727 -1.98 10.67 6.94
C GLN A 727 -2.62 10.71 8.33
N GLY A 728 -3.88 11.12 8.37
CA GLY A 728 -4.68 11.29 9.58
C GLY A 728 -4.37 12.56 10.37
N GLY A 729 -5.05 12.71 11.51
CA GLY A 729 -5.06 13.94 12.30
C GLY A 729 -6.06 14.97 11.79
N ASP A 730 -7.13 14.51 11.12
CA ASP A 730 -8.07 15.38 10.39
C ASP A 730 -8.81 16.36 11.32
N ILE A 731 -9.05 15.98 12.58
CA ILE A 731 -9.65 16.86 13.60
C ILE A 731 -8.68 17.92 14.14
N GLY A 732 -7.36 17.72 13.98
CA GLY A 732 -6.33 18.57 14.58
C GLY A 732 -6.48 20.07 14.30
N PRO A 733 -6.67 20.49 13.02
CA PRO A 733 -6.88 21.90 12.67
C PRO A 733 -8.08 22.52 13.37
N TYR A 734 -9.24 21.84 13.42
CA TYR A 734 -10.45 22.38 14.04
C TYR A 734 -10.27 22.65 15.54
N ILE A 735 -9.60 21.76 16.26
CA ILE A 735 -9.29 21.96 17.68
C ILE A 735 -8.34 23.15 17.86
N ILE A 736 -7.31 23.25 17.01
CA ILE A 736 -6.37 24.36 17.07
C ILE A 736 -7.08 25.70 16.83
N ASP A 737 -7.90 25.77 15.77
CA ASP A 737 -8.64 26.98 15.41
C ASP A 737 -9.59 27.39 16.55
N TYR A 738 -10.30 26.45 17.17
CA TYR A 738 -11.14 26.72 18.34
C TYR A 738 -10.36 27.39 19.49
N HIS A 739 -9.27 26.78 19.95
CA HIS A 739 -8.48 27.34 21.06
C HIS A 739 -7.81 28.68 20.68
N VAL A 740 -7.53 28.92 19.40
CA VAL A 740 -6.99 30.19 18.91
C VAL A 740 -8.06 31.28 18.87
N GLU A 741 -9.24 30.99 18.32
CA GLU A 741 -10.30 31.98 18.10
C GLU A 741 -11.10 32.28 19.38
N VAL A 742 -11.38 31.27 20.19
CA VAL A 742 -12.26 31.38 21.36
C VAL A 742 -11.46 31.67 22.63
N GLU A 743 -10.35 30.97 22.85
CA GLU A 743 -9.53 31.12 24.07
C GLU A 743 -8.34 32.07 23.89
N GLY A 744 -8.03 32.47 22.65
CA GLY A 744 -6.90 33.36 22.35
C GLY A 744 -5.53 32.70 22.48
N SER A 745 -5.46 31.37 22.41
CA SER A 745 -4.21 30.61 22.46
C SER A 745 -3.35 30.85 21.21
N ILE A 746 -2.04 30.65 21.33
CA ILE A 746 -1.15 30.60 20.16
C ILE A 746 -1.31 29.23 19.48
N ALA A 747 -1.34 29.18 18.15
CA ALA A 747 -1.54 27.92 17.41
C ALA A 747 -0.54 26.81 17.78
N GLU A 748 0.73 27.14 18.07
CA GLU A 748 1.69 26.15 18.55
C GLU A 748 1.38 25.59 19.95
N GLU A 749 0.76 26.38 20.81
CA GLU A 749 0.37 25.98 22.17
C GLU A 749 -0.92 25.16 22.13
N ALA A 750 -1.88 25.56 21.30
CA ALA A 750 -3.15 24.87 21.10
C ALA A 750 -2.98 23.43 20.57
N LYS A 751 -1.85 23.13 19.92
CA LYS A 751 -1.52 21.77 19.45
C LYS A 751 -1.53 20.71 20.56
N VAL A 752 -1.30 21.10 21.81
CA VAL A 752 -1.32 20.18 22.95
C VAL A 752 -2.69 19.54 23.20
N PHE A 753 -3.77 20.19 22.73
CA PHE A 753 -5.16 19.75 22.87
C PHE A 753 -5.59 18.77 21.76
N THR A 754 -4.74 18.54 20.75
CA THR A 754 -5.03 17.60 19.66
C THR A 754 -4.80 16.13 20.07
N PRO A 755 -5.49 15.15 19.45
CA PRO A 755 -5.24 13.74 19.69
C PRO A 755 -3.77 13.35 19.48
N PRO A 756 -3.25 12.33 20.17
CA PRO A 756 -1.86 11.91 20.01
C PRO A 756 -1.55 11.46 18.58
N VAL A 757 -0.38 11.88 18.10
CA VAL A 757 0.27 11.30 16.92
C VAL A 757 0.72 9.87 17.26
N LEU A 758 0.35 8.90 16.42
CA LEU A 758 0.65 7.47 16.56
C LEU A 758 1.83 7.02 15.68
N TYR A 759 2.61 7.97 15.18
CA TYR A 759 3.88 7.70 14.52
C TYR A 759 4.83 6.96 15.49
N GLU A 760 5.42 5.85 15.05
CA GLU A 760 6.23 4.94 15.86
C GLU A 760 5.55 4.38 17.13
N GLU A 761 4.21 4.31 17.18
CA GLU A 761 3.50 3.85 18.38
C GLU A 761 3.92 2.42 18.80
N GLY A 762 4.25 1.54 17.83
CA GLY A 762 4.77 0.19 18.10
C GLY A 762 6.10 0.14 18.86
N LYS A 763 6.96 1.16 18.71
CA LYS A 763 8.21 1.31 19.48
C LYS A 763 7.95 1.88 20.87
N LYS A 764 6.87 2.64 21.03
CA LYS A 764 6.59 3.41 22.24
C LYS A 764 5.88 2.60 23.30
N VAL A 765 4.83 1.87 22.93
CA VAL A 765 3.98 1.16 23.88
C VAL A 765 4.14 -0.35 23.78
N GLN A 766 3.96 -1.03 24.91
CA GLN A 766 3.97 -2.49 24.97
C GLN A 766 2.72 -3.06 24.30
N SER A 767 2.89 -4.12 23.51
CA SER A 767 1.81 -4.73 22.72
C SER A 767 0.63 -5.21 23.57
N ALA A 768 0.90 -5.74 24.76
CA ALA A 768 -0.13 -6.21 25.71
C ALA A 768 -0.98 -5.07 26.28
N TRP A 769 -0.33 -3.96 26.66
CA TRP A 769 -1.04 -2.78 27.16
C TRP A 769 -1.90 -2.14 26.08
N LEU A 770 -1.38 -2.04 24.85
CA LEU A 770 -2.14 -1.48 23.73
C LEU A 770 -3.40 -2.31 23.45
N PHE A 771 -3.31 -3.64 23.51
CA PHE A 771 -4.46 -4.53 23.39
C PHE A 771 -5.54 -4.23 24.43
N ASP A 772 -5.17 -4.12 25.72
CA ASP A 772 -6.12 -3.84 26.80
C ASP A 772 -6.71 -2.42 26.68
N PHE A 773 -5.88 -1.43 26.34
CA PHE A 773 -6.29 -0.04 26.17
C PHE A 773 -7.29 0.15 25.03
N LEU A 774 -7.11 -0.55 23.90
CA LEU A 774 -8.04 -0.49 22.77
C LEU A 774 -9.43 -1.06 23.10
N LYS A 775 -9.51 -2.02 24.04
CA LYS A 775 -10.77 -2.59 24.50
C LYS A 775 -11.50 -1.66 25.46
N GLU A 776 -10.75 -1.05 26.39
CA GLU A 776 -11.30 -0.17 27.42
C GLU A 776 -10.37 1.04 27.65
N PRO A 777 -10.55 2.12 26.87
CA PRO A 777 -9.71 3.31 26.98
C PRO A 777 -9.88 3.99 28.34
N VAL A 778 -8.75 4.21 29.01
CA VAL A 778 -8.64 4.98 30.26
C VAL A 778 -8.08 6.39 30.01
N THR A 779 -8.39 7.33 30.89
CA THR A 779 -7.91 8.71 30.75
C THR A 779 -6.41 8.80 31.05
N LEU A 780 -5.59 9.06 30.02
CA LEU A 780 -4.13 9.25 30.16
C LEU A 780 -3.69 10.71 30.18
N ARG A 781 -4.53 11.60 29.64
CA ARG A 781 -4.26 13.04 29.47
C ARG A 781 -5.47 13.82 29.97
N PRO A 782 -5.55 14.13 31.28
CA PRO A 782 -6.74 14.72 31.87
C PRO A 782 -7.12 16.07 31.25
N TRP A 783 -6.15 16.84 30.73
CA TRP A 783 -6.34 18.16 30.11
C TRP A 783 -6.91 18.19 28.69
N LEU A 784 -7.08 17.04 28.02
CA LEU A 784 -7.69 17.01 26.68
C LEU A 784 -9.22 17.02 26.77
N ASP A 785 -9.95 17.92 26.12
CA ASP A 785 -11.42 17.79 26.10
C ASP A 785 -11.87 16.62 25.21
N VAL A 786 -11.22 16.43 24.07
CA VAL A 786 -11.43 15.27 23.19
C VAL A 786 -10.98 13.98 23.88
N ARG A 787 -11.91 13.02 24.01
CA ARG A 787 -11.66 11.70 24.60
C ARG A 787 -11.65 10.62 23.53
N MET A 788 -10.83 9.59 23.74
CA MET A 788 -10.90 8.39 22.92
C MET A 788 -12.24 7.67 23.21
N PRO A 789 -13.10 7.49 22.21
CA PRO A 789 -14.43 6.96 22.43
C PRO A 789 -14.41 5.44 22.59
N LEU A 790 -15.48 4.87 23.13
CA LEU A 790 -15.56 3.43 23.40
C LEU A 790 -16.08 2.68 22.17
N PHE A 791 -15.15 2.12 21.38
CA PHE A 791 -15.47 1.34 20.19
C PHE A 791 -15.98 -0.08 20.47
N LYS A 792 -15.84 -0.59 21.71
CA LYS A 792 -16.13 -2.00 22.10
C LYS A 792 -15.56 -3.00 21.09
N MET A 793 -14.26 -2.89 20.83
CA MET A 793 -13.55 -3.78 19.89
C MET A 793 -13.56 -5.23 20.39
N THR A 794 -13.61 -6.17 19.46
CA THR A 794 -13.42 -7.60 19.76
C THR A 794 -11.96 -7.88 20.10
N GLU A 795 -11.69 -9.04 20.72
CA GLU A 795 -10.32 -9.46 21.02
C GLU A 795 -9.49 -9.65 19.74
N ASP A 796 -10.10 -10.14 18.67
CA ASP A 796 -9.44 -10.30 17.38
C ASP A 796 -9.05 -8.93 16.79
N GLU A 797 -9.94 -7.94 16.83
CA GLU A 797 -9.65 -6.60 16.32
C GLU A 797 -8.55 -5.89 17.11
N ALA A 798 -8.59 -5.98 18.45
CA ALA A 798 -7.55 -5.42 19.31
C ALA A 798 -6.20 -6.12 19.08
N THR A 799 -6.20 -7.44 18.87
CA THR A 799 -5.01 -8.23 18.51
C THR A 799 -4.43 -7.77 17.18
N VAL A 800 -5.30 -7.60 16.17
CA VAL A 800 -4.91 -7.16 14.82
C VAL A 800 -4.26 -5.78 14.86
N LEU A 801 -4.82 -4.82 15.60
CA LEU A 801 -4.24 -3.48 15.73
C LEU A 801 -2.93 -3.48 16.51
N SER A 802 -2.86 -4.19 17.64
CA SER A 802 -1.61 -4.30 18.41
C SER A 802 -0.47 -4.90 17.57
N ARG A 803 -0.78 -5.98 16.84
CA ARG A 803 0.17 -6.61 15.91
C ARG A 803 0.53 -5.72 14.73
N TYR A 804 -0.40 -4.91 14.24
CA TYR A 804 -0.15 -3.95 13.15
C TYR A 804 0.92 -2.94 13.53
N PHE A 805 0.81 -2.29 14.68
CA PHE A 805 1.80 -1.32 15.14
C PHE A 805 3.16 -1.96 15.39
N ALA A 806 3.19 -3.17 15.96
CA ALA A 806 4.43 -3.92 16.13
C ALA A 806 5.07 -4.27 14.77
N ALA A 807 4.30 -4.77 13.82
CA ALA A 807 4.79 -5.12 12.48
C ALA A 807 5.30 -3.91 11.69
N LEU A 808 4.62 -2.75 11.80
CA LEU A 808 5.02 -1.50 11.15
C LEU A 808 6.44 -1.07 11.54
N GLU A 809 6.80 -1.29 12.81
CA GLU A 809 8.09 -0.92 13.37
C GLU A 809 9.07 -2.09 13.55
N LYS A 810 8.69 -3.30 13.10
CA LYS A 810 9.47 -4.55 13.18
C LYS A 810 9.82 -4.97 14.61
N GLU A 811 8.88 -4.75 15.52
CA GLU A 811 8.98 -5.10 16.93
C GLU A 811 8.59 -6.57 17.18
N GLU A 812 9.05 -7.14 18.29
CA GLU A 812 8.67 -8.49 18.71
C GLU A 812 7.19 -8.55 19.13
N TYR A 813 6.49 -9.62 18.73
CA TYR A 813 5.07 -9.84 19.02
C TYR A 813 4.76 -11.34 19.17
N PRO A 814 3.83 -11.78 20.06
CA PRO A 814 3.08 -10.99 21.03
C PRO A 814 3.78 -10.80 22.38
N TYR A 815 4.87 -11.53 22.63
CA TYR A 815 5.56 -11.53 23.92
C TYR A 815 6.87 -10.78 23.83
N GLU A 816 6.89 -9.60 24.46
CA GLU A 816 8.09 -8.77 24.60
C GLU A 816 8.84 -9.17 25.88
N PHE A 817 10.12 -9.50 25.76
CA PHE A 817 10.95 -9.82 26.92
C PHE A 817 11.54 -8.55 27.55
N ILE A 818 10.95 -8.10 28.65
CA ILE A 818 11.42 -6.91 29.39
C ILE A 818 12.35 -7.33 30.53
N ALA A 819 13.66 -7.22 30.31
CA ALA A 819 14.68 -7.61 31.28
C ALA A 819 14.62 -6.79 32.57
N GLU A 820 14.30 -5.51 32.46
CA GLU A 820 14.27 -4.50 33.53
C GLU A 820 13.27 -4.81 34.64
N THR A 821 12.23 -5.58 34.32
CA THR A 821 11.21 -6.01 35.30
C THR A 821 11.60 -7.25 36.08
N LYS A 822 12.77 -7.85 35.80
CA LYS A 822 13.23 -9.09 36.43
C LYS A 822 14.17 -8.79 37.58
N ASP A 823 13.95 -9.42 38.73
CA ASP A 823 14.82 -9.31 39.91
C ASP A 823 16.30 -9.58 39.61
N ARG A 824 16.59 -10.47 38.66
CA ARG A 824 17.95 -10.80 38.27
C ARG A 824 18.67 -9.59 37.67
N TYR A 825 18.00 -8.85 36.79
CA TYR A 825 18.55 -7.66 36.14
C TYR A 825 18.93 -6.60 37.19
N LEU A 826 18.02 -6.30 38.12
CA LEU A 826 18.27 -5.34 39.19
C LEU A 826 19.38 -5.77 40.13
N LYS A 827 19.49 -7.07 40.45
CA LYS A 827 20.60 -7.61 41.26
C LYS A 827 21.95 -7.45 40.57
N GLU A 828 22.02 -7.63 39.25
CA GLU A 828 23.23 -7.43 38.47
C GLU A 828 23.62 -5.93 38.48
N LYS A 829 22.66 -5.02 38.29
CA LYS A 829 22.90 -3.56 38.40
C LYS A 829 23.35 -3.10 39.78
N GLU A 830 22.74 -3.64 40.83
CA GLU A 830 23.12 -3.34 42.22
C GLU A 830 24.52 -3.88 42.56
N GLN A 831 24.94 -4.99 41.96
CA GLN A 831 26.31 -5.51 42.10
C GLN A 831 27.35 -4.66 41.36
N GLU A 832 27.01 -4.19 40.15
CA GLU A 832 27.87 -3.31 39.36
C GLU A 832 28.03 -1.94 40.05
N LYS A 833 26.94 -1.41 40.62
CA LYS A 833 26.90 -0.08 41.23
C LYS A 833 26.02 -0.08 42.49
N PRO A 834 26.61 -0.28 43.69
CA PRO A 834 25.85 -0.32 44.94
C PRO A 834 25.02 0.94 45.18
N GLY A 835 23.76 0.79 45.55
CA GLY A 835 22.78 1.87 45.71
C GLY A 835 22.17 2.34 44.39
N TYR A 836 22.10 1.48 43.37
CA TYR A 836 21.74 1.85 41.99
C TYR A 836 20.40 2.59 41.89
N LEU A 837 19.33 1.95 42.38
CA LEU A 837 17.98 2.52 42.33
C LEU A 837 17.81 3.72 43.29
N ALA A 838 18.55 3.74 44.41
CA ALA A 838 18.51 4.87 45.33
C ALA A 838 19.12 6.13 44.70
N MET A 839 20.23 6.00 43.97
CA MET A 839 20.79 7.11 43.20
C MET A 839 19.86 7.56 42.08
N ALA A 840 19.19 6.63 41.39
CA ALA A 840 18.17 6.96 40.40
C ALA A 840 16.98 7.70 41.01
N GLN A 841 16.52 7.31 42.19
CA GLN A 841 15.46 8.01 42.92
C GLN A 841 15.89 9.42 43.32
N HIS A 842 17.13 9.60 43.81
CA HIS A 842 17.66 10.93 44.10
C HIS A 842 17.73 11.81 42.84
N LEU A 843 18.03 11.22 41.67
CA LEU A 843 18.01 11.92 40.40
C LEU A 843 16.60 12.35 39.99
N PHE A 844 15.60 11.50 40.22
CA PHE A 844 14.17 11.79 39.97
C PHE A 844 13.66 12.95 40.83
N GLU A 845 14.06 13.00 42.10
CA GLU A 845 13.63 13.99 43.09
C GLU A 845 14.52 15.25 43.11
N HIS A 846 15.61 15.27 42.34
CA HIS A 846 16.54 16.40 42.33
C HIS A 846 15.87 17.67 41.82
N LYS A 847 16.13 18.81 42.47
CA LYS A 847 15.50 20.11 42.14
C LYS A 847 15.59 20.53 40.65
N ASP A 848 16.65 20.12 39.95
CA ASP A 848 16.90 20.49 38.55
C ASP A 848 16.29 19.48 37.54
N VAL A 849 15.69 18.40 38.04
CA VAL A 849 14.96 17.38 37.24
C VAL A 849 13.50 17.33 37.66
N ASN A 850 13.26 17.11 38.96
CA ASN A 850 12.00 17.15 39.70
C ASN A 850 10.80 16.65 38.88
N CYS A 851 10.84 15.40 38.42
CA CYS A 851 9.79 14.85 37.55
C CYS A 851 8.38 14.96 38.17
N ALA A 852 8.31 14.94 39.50
CA ALA A 852 7.07 15.05 40.27
C ALA A 852 6.37 16.42 40.19
N SER A 853 7.05 17.49 39.73
CA SER A 853 6.41 18.80 39.57
C SER A 853 5.48 18.88 38.36
N CYS A 854 5.63 17.97 37.40
CA CYS A 854 4.82 17.96 36.18
C CYS A 854 4.02 16.66 36.03
N HIS A 855 4.56 15.51 36.45
CA HIS A 855 3.90 14.23 36.25
C HIS A 855 2.97 13.83 37.41
N VAL A 856 1.78 13.36 37.06
CA VAL A 856 0.91 12.61 37.99
C VAL A 856 1.64 11.34 38.45
N ARG A 857 1.44 10.96 39.72
CA ARG A 857 2.01 9.75 40.32
C ARG A 857 0.94 9.02 41.13
N GLY A 858 0.19 8.14 40.48
CA GLY A 858 -0.92 7.44 41.12
C GLY A 858 -1.96 8.44 41.65
N ASP A 859 -2.13 8.49 42.97
CA ASP A 859 -3.11 9.39 43.62
C ASP A 859 -2.57 10.82 43.84
N ILE A 860 -1.31 11.10 43.44
CA ILE A 860 -0.64 12.38 43.67
C ILE A 860 -0.64 13.20 42.38
N ASN A 861 -1.39 14.31 42.39
CA ASN A 861 -1.42 15.28 41.29
C ASN A 861 -0.37 16.38 41.48
N PRO A 862 0.19 16.93 40.39
CA PRO A 862 1.01 18.14 40.43
C PRO A 862 0.24 19.37 40.96
N GLU A 863 0.97 20.35 41.50
CA GLU A 863 0.40 21.66 41.83
C GLU A 863 0.30 22.52 40.56
N GLY A 864 -0.82 23.23 40.37
CA GLY A 864 -1.04 24.12 39.23
C GLY A 864 -2.23 23.72 38.36
N ASP A 865 -2.35 24.38 37.20
CA ASP A 865 -3.41 24.14 36.23
C ASP A 865 -3.27 22.75 35.57
N PRO A 866 -4.36 21.96 35.44
CA PRO A 866 -4.32 20.66 34.77
C PRO A 866 -3.73 20.67 33.35
N SER A 867 -3.82 21.78 32.62
CA SER A 867 -3.25 21.96 31.27
C SER A 867 -1.71 21.93 31.22
N ASP A 868 -1.05 22.10 32.38
CA ASP A 868 0.40 21.99 32.53
C ASP A 868 0.84 20.62 33.10
N TRP A 869 -0.10 19.72 33.38
CA TRP A 869 0.22 18.39 33.88
C TRP A 869 0.78 17.49 32.78
N ALA A 870 1.55 16.49 33.18
CA ALA A 870 2.12 15.45 32.34
C ALA A 870 1.56 14.07 32.72
N PRO A 871 1.64 13.07 31.82
CA PRO A 871 0.99 11.77 32.02
C PRO A 871 1.41 11.04 33.30
N ASP A 872 0.51 10.23 33.85
CA ASP A 872 0.79 9.44 35.06
C ASP A 872 1.96 8.47 34.85
N LEU A 873 2.98 8.58 35.69
CA LEU A 873 4.16 7.71 35.66
C LEU A 873 3.91 6.36 36.31
N SER A 874 2.85 6.18 37.10
CA SER A 874 2.50 4.91 37.73
C SER A 874 2.26 3.80 36.70
N VAL A 875 1.72 4.16 35.53
CA VAL A 875 1.42 3.22 34.44
C VAL A 875 2.60 2.99 33.50
N ALA A 876 3.71 3.73 33.65
CA ALA A 876 4.84 3.67 32.72
C ALA A 876 5.38 2.26 32.54
N ARG A 877 5.52 1.50 33.65
CA ARG A 877 6.00 0.11 33.65
C ARG A 877 5.23 -0.83 32.73
N ASN A 878 3.91 -0.68 32.69
CA ASN A 878 3.03 -1.57 31.91
C ASN A 878 2.77 -1.02 30.52
N ARG A 879 2.89 0.30 30.35
CA ARG A 879 2.54 1.00 29.11
C ARG A 879 3.72 1.14 28.15
N LEU A 880 4.86 1.62 28.61
CA LEU A 880 5.94 2.10 27.75
C LEU A 880 7.04 1.04 27.57
N LYS A 881 7.68 1.02 26.41
CA LYS A 881 8.86 0.17 26.18
C LYS A 881 10.12 0.80 26.83
N PRO A 882 10.99 0.00 27.46
CA PRO A 882 12.25 0.46 28.08
C PRO A 882 13.10 1.36 27.17
N ASP A 883 13.36 0.89 25.95
CA ASP A 883 14.25 1.60 25.02
C ASP A 883 13.67 2.95 24.60
N TRP A 884 12.35 3.02 24.42
CA TRP A 884 11.67 4.28 24.11
C TRP A 884 11.76 5.30 25.26
N ILE A 885 11.70 4.85 26.53
CA ILE A 885 11.87 5.75 27.69
C ILE A 885 13.26 6.39 27.68
N VAL A 886 14.30 5.60 27.40
CA VAL A 886 15.69 6.11 27.34
C VAL A 886 15.81 7.16 26.24
N ASP A 887 15.32 6.82 25.05
CA ASP A 887 15.28 7.71 23.89
C ASP A 887 14.54 9.03 24.18
N TRP A 888 13.39 8.94 24.86
CA TRP A 888 12.59 10.09 25.28
C TRP A 888 13.33 10.99 26.27
N LEU A 889 14.05 10.41 27.24
CA LEU A 889 14.80 11.17 28.24
C LEU A 889 16.05 11.86 27.64
N LEU A 890 16.71 11.21 26.69
CA LEU A 890 17.91 11.75 26.04
C LEU A 890 17.58 12.85 25.03
N ALA A 891 16.45 12.71 24.34
CA ALA A 891 16.09 13.58 23.24
C ALA A 891 14.57 13.71 23.05
N PRO A 892 13.85 14.35 24.00
CA PRO A 892 12.39 14.44 23.96
C PRO A 892 11.90 15.18 22.70
N GLN A 893 12.62 16.23 22.28
CA GLN A 893 12.33 16.96 21.05
C GLN A 893 12.59 16.16 19.77
N LEU A 894 13.43 15.11 19.78
CA LEU A 894 13.58 14.21 18.63
C LEU A 894 12.39 13.24 18.53
N LYS A 895 11.87 12.80 19.67
CA LYS A 895 10.79 11.81 19.74
C LYS A 895 9.40 12.42 19.55
N GLN A 896 9.20 13.63 20.05
CA GLN A 896 7.98 14.42 19.80
C GLN A 896 8.34 15.91 19.78
N PRO A 897 8.63 16.47 18.60
CA PRO A 897 8.93 17.89 18.49
C PRO A 897 7.77 18.76 18.99
N GLY A 898 8.08 19.81 19.77
CA GLY A 898 7.08 20.67 20.39
C GLY A 898 6.58 20.19 21.77
N THR A 899 7.12 19.09 22.30
CA THR A 899 6.84 18.67 23.68
C THR A 899 7.33 19.69 24.71
N LYS A 900 6.59 19.88 25.80
CA LYS A 900 7.04 20.68 26.97
C LYS A 900 8.15 19.97 27.76
N MET A 901 8.44 18.68 27.49
CA MET A 901 9.45 17.89 28.20
C MET A 901 10.88 18.43 27.98
N PRO A 902 11.60 18.84 29.04
CA PRO A 902 12.98 19.32 28.92
C PRO A 902 14.00 18.20 28.67
N LYS A 903 15.12 18.55 28.05
CA LYS A 903 16.31 17.68 28.00
C LYS A 903 17.17 17.87 29.25
N PHE A 904 17.06 16.93 30.19
CA PHE A 904 17.77 16.94 31.47
C PHE A 904 19.21 16.41 31.37
N PHE A 905 19.44 15.33 30.62
CA PHE A 905 20.74 14.66 30.58
C PHE A 905 21.66 15.23 29.51
N ARG A 906 22.83 15.70 29.93
CA ARG A 906 23.90 16.27 29.09
C ARG A 906 25.25 15.87 29.69
N GLU A 907 26.28 15.89 28.85
CA GLU A 907 27.65 15.60 29.28
C GLU A 907 28.03 16.40 30.53
N ASP A 908 28.69 15.74 31.47
CA ASP A 908 29.17 16.29 32.75
C ASP A 908 28.09 16.82 33.73
N VAL A 909 26.80 16.59 33.48
CA VAL A 909 25.71 16.96 34.41
C VAL A 909 25.41 15.82 35.39
N PHE A 910 24.97 16.14 36.61
CA PHE A 910 24.58 15.18 37.68
C PHE A 910 25.64 14.16 38.13
N GLN A 911 26.92 14.41 37.85
CA GLN A 911 28.01 13.50 38.20
C GLN A 911 28.11 13.22 39.71
N GLU A 912 27.69 14.16 40.55
CA GLU A 912 27.67 14.02 42.01
C GLU A 912 26.53 13.12 42.53
N ILE A 913 25.49 12.91 41.72
CA ILE A 913 24.30 12.10 42.08
C ILE A 913 24.43 10.71 41.45
N PHE A 914 24.72 10.68 40.15
CA PHE A 914 24.91 9.46 39.39
C PHE A 914 26.09 9.68 38.41
N PRO A 915 27.33 9.31 38.80
CA PRO A 915 28.51 9.45 37.93
C PRO A 915 28.37 8.57 36.69
N GLY A 916 28.50 9.13 35.49
CA GLY A 916 28.31 8.37 34.25
C GLY A 916 27.92 9.23 33.05
N THR A 917 27.75 8.59 31.90
CA THR A 917 27.30 9.27 30.68
C THR A 917 25.82 9.65 30.77
N PRO A 918 25.33 10.59 29.92
CA PRO A 918 23.91 10.90 29.83
C PRO A 918 23.03 9.67 29.60
N GLU A 919 23.51 8.73 28.78
CA GLU A 919 22.84 7.45 28.50
C GLU A 919 22.73 6.59 29.76
N GLU A 920 23.80 6.48 30.54
CA GLU A 920 23.78 5.72 31.80
C GLU A 920 22.82 6.32 32.83
N GLN A 921 22.72 7.65 32.89
CA GLN A 921 21.76 8.37 33.74
C GLN A 921 20.31 8.17 33.28
N ALA A 922 20.07 8.24 31.97
CA ALA A 922 18.76 7.97 31.39
C ALA A 922 18.32 6.51 31.60
N ILE A 923 19.24 5.55 31.47
CA ILE A 923 18.98 4.13 31.77
C ILE A 923 18.61 3.95 33.24
N ALA A 924 19.31 4.62 34.17
CA ALA A 924 19.01 4.53 35.60
C ALA A 924 17.60 5.04 35.94
N LEU A 925 17.18 6.17 35.34
CA LEU A 925 15.81 6.65 35.52
C LEU A 925 14.78 5.73 34.86
N LYS A 926 15.07 5.20 33.67
CA LYS A 926 14.21 4.20 33.04
C LYS A 926 14.02 2.99 33.95
N ASP A 927 15.10 2.46 34.54
CA ASP A 927 15.02 1.30 35.42
C ASP A 927 14.21 1.59 36.70
N LEU A 928 14.32 2.81 37.23
CA LEU A 928 13.46 3.29 38.31
C LEU A 928 11.99 3.36 37.87
N LEU A 929 11.68 3.93 36.71
CA LEU A 929 10.31 4.02 36.18
C LEU A 929 9.68 2.63 35.95
N MET A 930 10.49 1.66 35.52
CA MET A 930 10.05 0.26 35.37
C MET A 930 9.83 -0.44 36.73
N ASN A 931 10.30 0.14 37.84
CA ASN A 931 10.29 -0.47 39.17
C ASN A 931 9.94 0.55 40.29
N LEU A 932 9.01 1.47 40.03
CA LEU A 932 8.63 2.52 40.99
C LEU A 932 8.17 1.92 42.33
N PRO A 933 8.74 2.35 43.48
CA PRO A 933 8.26 1.96 44.80
C PRO A 933 6.82 2.45 45.07
N GLU A 934 5.99 1.66 45.76
CA GLU A 934 4.63 2.07 46.11
C GLU A 934 4.57 3.39 46.91
N GLU A 935 5.59 3.65 47.73
CA GLU A 935 5.69 4.87 48.55
C GLU A 935 5.81 6.15 47.71
N MET A 936 6.21 6.05 46.44
CA MET A 936 6.26 7.18 45.51
C MET A 936 4.92 7.45 44.82
N LEU A 937 3.93 6.56 44.99
CA LEU A 937 2.64 6.57 44.29
C LEU A 937 1.45 6.88 45.21
N LYS A 938 1.61 6.75 46.53
CA LYS A 938 0.55 6.94 47.52
C LYS A 938 0.74 8.24 48.29
N GLN A 939 -0.32 9.02 48.43
CA GLN A 939 -0.32 10.21 49.29
C GLN A 939 -0.12 9.77 50.75
N LYS A 940 0.89 10.30 51.46
CA LYS A 940 1.04 10.01 52.90
C LYS A 940 -0.18 10.53 53.65
N VAL A 941 -1.02 9.63 54.13
CA VAL A 941 -2.11 9.96 55.06
C VAL A 941 -1.46 10.55 56.30
N ALA A 942 -1.76 11.81 56.62
CA ALA A 942 -1.31 12.41 57.88
C ALA A 942 -1.84 11.55 59.03
N GLU A 943 -0.95 11.03 59.88
CA GLU A 943 -1.37 10.38 61.12
C GLU A 943 -2.25 11.37 61.89
N PRO A 944 -3.42 10.93 62.40
CA PRO A 944 -4.27 11.81 63.18
C PRO A 944 -3.47 12.27 64.40
N VAL A 945 -3.25 13.58 64.50
CA VAL A 945 -2.71 14.19 65.71
C VAL A 945 -3.66 13.84 66.85
N ASP A 946 -3.18 13.02 67.78
CA ASP A 946 -3.88 12.69 69.02
C ASP A 946 -4.13 13.99 69.80
N PRO A 947 -5.39 14.39 70.06
CA PRO A 947 -5.69 15.59 70.84
C PRO A 947 -5.37 15.43 72.34
N PHE A 948 -4.72 14.35 72.77
CA PHE A 948 -4.35 14.09 74.17
C PHE A 948 -2.87 13.70 74.36
N VAL A 949 -1.94 14.60 74.02
CA VAL A 949 -0.62 14.66 74.67
C VAL A 949 -0.28 16.14 74.93
N GLU A 950 -0.10 16.47 76.22
CA GLU A 950 -0.01 17.81 76.86
C GLU A 950 0.99 18.82 76.27
#